data_AF-A0A3P8YIF0-F1
#
_entry.id   AF-A0A3P8YIF0-F1
#
_cell.length_a   1.000
_cell.length_b   1.000
_cell.length_c   1.000
_cell.angle_alpha   90.00
_cell.angle_beta   90.00
_cell.angle_gamma   90.00
#
_symmetry.space_group_name_H-M   'P 1'
#
loop_
_entity.id
_entity.type
_entity.pdbx_description
1 polymer ?
#
loop_
_entity_poly.entity_id
_entity_poly.type
_entity_poly.pdbx_seq_one_letter_code
_entity_poly.pdbx_strand_id
1 'polypeptide(L)'
;MFHRPLRYETKRPCILKRSRNLMKMNSRDMTRVLRILHSLYPHVQTLEEFANTVVFREGHTAVLIEPSDTNRFISFVRGVFICRDKVLQAVPSCNQISTLPELLAFVLNNMKRRKKKNVLAHGYGYPPVLEERDADQFKFHGEVTQSAAYIQASDLWKRICQRLGTDVTKYLLESCSVFVAVPPSSAFQVCGVPLHDRVSISAGVSGFHLGRRRKAAPRARGSRPEKSCPCSSMRRRKEDGRDIRNMKDVEKEVRNKGEESLSGKRKRVEDGEVLLPKKRRCTQRDVVTTDNDEQMSEDSGLQRQAEPLAQLKQPAEEITGPVRLVNSEGSPSWRSGSFPPLPHSQCFIRILGMLYGGRGMRSFLLNRKKKGGAEGPRRLQGWDLVRLVFFEGLAYLNGTERKPKKLPRRFFSVVPLFTQLLRGHRSCPYSKIMQRFCPGLGDGEEGGGMAELLPQHSSPHRVYLFVRECLMLVVPPKLWGSDHNRLTFLSRVRNFLSMGKFEKVSLAELMWKIKVNDCDWLKISKKGRCPPGELSYRTRLLGQLLAWLLDGYVLFLVRAMFYVTESFGQKNALRFYRYQVWAKLQELAFRGHITKGQMSELTPTQVMSLPKTTVTARLRFIPKTDSMRVITRVTGMDPKTRSFQARVRDLLDVLRVCVRASPSLLGSTVWGMTDIHRVLSSFAPRQKHNLQPLYFVKVDVSGAYDSLPHPQLLEVIGQMLSHVKEEVFSVRRYAKVWLDSHEGIKKTFVRQADFRKDTVASSNMKGFLMSLQREGKVHDAILVEQVRVGCNVHGQDSMEFFTHMLTSSVIYFGKKVFRQCRGIPQGSVVSSLLCCLCYGHMEKTLCLMRLVDDFLLITPDLSQAQTFLKTLMAGVPQYGCVVNAQKVAVNFPVREGFFCPAGVRLLPSHCLFPWCGLLVDTHTLDVYSDYSSYAGLSLRYSLTPGSSHCAGQQMRRKLMSILRLKCHALFLDLKVSLPSQFHVCCQSLPFGQTVSRNPAYFLHMIWDMSEYTNKLVRLCNKGTSLGCKVLSGSVQYEAVELIYCLSFLLVLSRHRPVYKDLLSPLNTRKRHLERKLGILRVARVRQAALPKTPEDFKAMRA
;
A
#
# COMPACT_ATOMS: atom_id res chain seq x y z
N MET A 1 -28.11 83.73 17.10
CA MET A 1 -27.12 84.00 18.17
C MET A 1 -26.42 82.70 18.57
N PHE A 2 -25.18 82.82 19.07
CA PHE A 2 -24.34 81.80 19.72
C PHE A 2 -23.85 80.55 18.95
N HIS A 3 -22.55 80.26 19.14
CA HIS A 3 -21.76 79.14 18.63
C HIS A 3 -21.73 77.94 19.61
N ARG A 4 -21.30 76.76 19.12
CA ARG A 4 -20.18 75.89 19.57
C ARG A 4 -20.45 74.37 19.37
N PRO A 5 -19.41 73.50 19.33
CA PRO A 5 -19.39 72.44 18.29
C PRO A 5 -19.08 71.00 18.75
N LEU A 6 -19.19 70.07 17.78
CA LEU A 6 -18.37 68.86 17.54
C LEU A 6 -17.85 68.02 18.73
N ARG A 7 -18.26 66.74 18.74
CA ARG A 7 -17.31 65.60 18.68
C ARG A 7 -17.99 64.31 18.16
N TYR A 8 -17.17 63.39 17.64
CA TYR A 8 -17.60 62.14 16.98
C TYR A 8 -17.83 60.99 17.98
N GLU A 9 -18.89 60.21 17.78
CA GLU A 9 -18.98 58.82 18.30
C GLU A 9 -18.86 57.78 17.16
N THR A 10 -18.29 56.62 17.47
CA THR A 10 -18.00 55.56 16.49
C THR A 10 -18.83 54.30 16.71
N LYS A 11 -19.50 53.83 15.65
CA LYS A 11 -20.41 52.66 15.70
C LYS A 11 -19.64 51.35 15.91
N ARG A 12 -19.91 50.63 17.00
CA ARG A 12 -19.39 49.27 17.24
C ARG A 12 -20.18 48.19 16.46
N PRO A 13 -19.53 47.30 15.69
CA PRO A 13 -20.19 46.17 15.02
C PRO A 13 -20.33 44.93 15.93
N CYS A 14 -21.33 44.08 15.66
CA CYS A 14 -21.78 43.01 16.58
C CYS A 14 -20.82 41.79 16.67
N ILE A 15 -20.00 41.72 17.73
CA ILE A 15 -19.15 40.54 18.03
C ILE A 15 -19.84 39.62 19.06
N LEU A 16 -20.81 38.80 18.62
CA LEU A 16 -21.49 37.84 19.53
C LEU A 16 -21.77 36.42 18.96
N LYS A 17 -21.60 36.18 17.65
CA LYS A 17 -21.75 34.84 17.05
C LYS A 17 -20.45 34.05 16.84
N ARG A 18 -19.26 34.64 17.05
CA ARG A 18 -17.96 33.91 17.06
C ARG A 18 -17.64 33.25 18.41
N SER A 19 -18.08 33.85 19.52
CA SER A 19 -17.66 33.48 20.89
C SER A 19 -18.03 32.03 21.29
N ARG A 20 -19.22 31.55 20.88
CA ARG A 20 -19.68 30.17 21.17
C ARG A 20 -18.84 29.05 20.51
N ASN A 21 -18.00 29.36 19.51
CA ASN A 21 -17.05 28.40 18.95
C ASN A 21 -15.66 28.47 19.61
N LEU A 22 -15.25 29.62 20.17
CA LEU A 22 -13.99 29.71 20.94
C LEU A 22 -14.11 28.96 22.28
N MET A 23 -15.25 29.08 22.98
CA MET A 23 -15.46 28.43 24.29
C MET A 23 -15.44 26.89 24.26
N LYS A 24 -15.39 26.24 23.08
CA LYS A 24 -15.18 24.79 22.95
C LYS A 24 -13.72 24.35 22.78
N MET A 25 -12.75 25.26 22.78
CA MET A 25 -11.34 24.90 22.56
C MET A 25 -10.59 24.39 23.82
N ASN A 26 -11.19 24.46 25.01
CA ASN A 26 -10.51 24.09 26.27
C ASN A 26 -10.61 22.60 26.65
N SER A 27 -11.48 21.78 26.04
CA SER A 27 -11.53 20.33 26.30
C SER A 27 -10.54 19.57 25.42
N ARG A 28 -9.53 18.93 26.04
CA ARG A 28 -8.56 18.06 25.34
C ARG A 28 -9.17 16.69 25.03
N ASP A 29 -9.97 16.58 23.98
CA ASP A 29 -10.48 15.28 23.52
C ASP A 29 -9.37 14.44 22.86
N MET A 30 -8.62 13.73 23.72
CA MET A 30 -7.64 12.72 23.30
C MET A 30 -8.26 11.32 23.17
N THR A 31 -9.57 11.16 23.33
CA THR A 31 -10.25 9.85 23.37
C THR A 31 -10.03 9.04 22.10
N ARG A 32 -9.98 9.71 20.94
CA ARG A 32 -9.70 9.07 19.64
C ARG A 32 -8.26 8.57 19.53
N VAL A 33 -7.29 9.32 20.05
CA VAL A 33 -5.87 8.94 20.10
C VAL A 33 -5.66 7.76 21.06
N LEU A 34 -6.23 7.83 22.27
CA LEU A 34 -6.18 6.73 23.25
C LEU A 34 -6.79 5.45 22.68
N ARG A 35 -7.94 5.53 21.99
CA ARG A 35 -8.53 4.36 21.30
C ARG A 35 -7.62 3.74 20.23
N ILE A 36 -6.79 4.52 19.55
CA ILE A 36 -5.77 3.97 18.63
C ILE A 36 -4.70 3.22 19.43
N LEU A 37 -4.18 3.80 20.51
CA LEU A 37 -3.13 3.19 21.34
C LEU A 37 -3.61 1.88 22.00
N HIS A 38 -4.77 1.87 22.68
CA HIS A 38 -5.33 0.65 23.30
C HIS A 38 -5.63 -0.47 22.28
N SER A 39 -5.81 -0.13 20.99
CA SER A 39 -6.02 -1.13 19.92
C SER A 39 -4.73 -1.69 19.30
N LEU A 40 -3.56 -1.23 19.77
CA LEU A 40 -2.22 -1.57 19.24
C LEU A 40 -1.19 -1.97 20.31
N TYR A 41 -1.52 -1.79 21.60
CA TYR A 41 -0.69 -2.14 22.76
C TYR A 41 -1.56 -2.69 23.89
N PRO A 42 -1.09 -3.71 24.64
CA PRO A 42 -1.86 -4.29 25.75
C PRO A 42 -1.90 -3.37 26.97
N HIS A 43 -0.86 -2.55 27.18
CA HIS A 43 -0.79 -1.57 28.26
C HIS A 43 -0.50 -0.19 27.69
N VAL A 44 -1.36 0.77 28.05
CA VAL A 44 -1.26 2.20 27.73
C VAL A 44 -1.59 2.96 29.00
N GLN A 45 -0.70 3.85 29.43
CA GLN A 45 -0.82 4.64 30.65
C GLN A 45 -0.32 6.07 30.39
N THR A 46 -0.69 7.04 31.21
CA THR A 46 0.05 8.32 31.29
C THR A 46 1.41 8.14 31.96
N LEU A 47 2.30 9.11 31.81
CA LEU A 47 3.61 9.13 32.49
C LEU A 47 3.48 9.24 34.02
N GLU A 48 2.41 9.88 34.52
CA GLU A 48 2.05 9.91 35.95
C GLU A 48 1.60 8.54 36.45
N GLU A 49 0.63 7.91 35.79
CA GLU A 49 0.20 6.53 36.10
C GLU A 49 1.35 5.52 36.04
N PHE A 50 2.29 5.71 35.10
CA PHE A 50 3.45 4.83 34.99
C PHE A 50 4.41 5.03 36.17
N ALA A 51 4.77 6.27 36.50
CA ALA A 51 5.65 6.59 37.62
C ALA A 51 5.10 6.06 38.94
N ASN A 52 3.80 6.23 39.19
CA ASN A 52 3.10 5.70 40.36
C ASN A 52 3.09 4.15 40.43
N THR A 53 3.46 3.43 39.35
CA THR A 53 3.66 1.97 39.35
C THR A 53 5.14 1.55 39.43
N VAL A 54 6.07 2.49 39.58
CA VAL A 54 7.49 2.21 39.82
C VAL A 54 7.79 2.34 41.32
N VAL A 55 8.16 1.22 41.93
CA VAL A 55 8.84 1.18 43.23
C VAL A 55 10.33 1.06 42.95
N PHE A 56 11.13 1.92 43.56
CA PHE A 56 12.58 1.90 43.47
C PHE A 56 13.20 0.85 44.41
N ARG A 57 14.50 0.51 44.24
CA ARG A 57 15.21 -0.40 45.17
C ARG A 57 15.27 0.16 46.59
N GLU A 58 15.30 1.48 46.66
CA GLU A 58 15.33 2.32 47.84
C GLU A 58 13.97 2.38 48.57
N GLY A 59 13.02 1.47 48.26
CA GLY A 59 11.75 1.25 48.97
C GLY A 59 10.61 2.22 48.62
N HIS A 60 10.93 3.37 48.02
CA HIS A 60 9.98 4.45 47.75
C HIS A 60 9.33 4.35 46.36
N THR A 61 8.11 4.90 46.22
CA THR A 61 7.42 5.04 44.92
C THR A 61 7.89 6.30 44.17
N ALA A 62 7.93 6.24 42.84
CA ALA A 62 8.41 7.36 42.02
C ALA A 62 7.39 8.50 41.91
N VAL A 63 7.44 9.46 42.83
CA VAL A 63 6.65 10.70 42.80
C VAL A 63 7.18 11.63 41.71
N LEU A 64 6.45 11.76 40.60
CA LEU A 64 6.86 12.58 39.45
C LEU A 64 6.31 14.01 39.47
N ILE A 65 5.23 14.27 40.20
CA ILE A 65 4.55 15.57 40.27
C ILE A 65 4.51 16.04 41.72
N GLU A 66 4.97 17.27 41.96
CA GLU A 66 4.92 17.94 43.26
C GLU A 66 3.85 19.05 43.26
N PRO A 67 3.27 19.42 44.42
CA PRO A 67 2.29 20.53 44.51
C PRO A 67 2.84 21.89 44.04
N SER A 68 4.17 22.05 44.06
CA SER A 68 4.91 23.24 43.60
C SER A 68 5.15 23.27 42.08
N ASP A 69 4.81 22.22 41.33
CA ASP A 69 5.06 22.19 39.88
C ASP A 69 4.16 23.17 39.12
N THR A 70 4.76 23.88 38.16
CA THR A 70 3.99 24.72 37.23
C THR A 70 2.92 23.90 36.51
N ASN A 71 1.74 24.49 36.30
CA ASN A 71 0.68 23.91 35.48
C ASN A 71 1.18 23.43 34.09
N ARG A 72 2.21 24.07 33.53
CA ARG A 72 2.88 23.65 32.28
C ARG A 72 3.57 22.29 32.37
N PHE A 73 4.16 21.94 33.52
CA PHE A 73 4.81 20.65 33.76
C PHE A 73 3.77 19.55 34.05
N ILE A 74 2.86 19.77 35.01
CA ILE A 74 1.75 18.85 35.33
C ILE A 74 0.98 18.46 34.07
N SER A 75 0.62 19.47 33.28
CA SER A 75 -0.16 19.32 32.05
C SER A 75 0.64 18.80 30.84
N PHE A 76 1.97 18.69 30.98
CA PHE A 76 2.84 17.95 30.05
C PHE A 76 2.97 16.49 30.45
N VAL A 77 3.22 16.17 31.73
CA VAL A 77 3.30 14.78 32.24
C VAL A 77 1.99 14.03 31.95
N ARG A 78 0.83 14.62 32.26
CA ARG A 78 -0.51 14.11 31.90
C ARG A 78 -0.76 14.03 30.38
N GLY A 79 0.09 14.66 29.57
CA GLY A 79 0.08 14.62 28.11
C GLY A 79 1.11 13.67 27.50
N VAL A 80 1.90 12.95 28.29
CA VAL A 80 2.81 11.89 27.81
C VAL A 80 2.14 10.53 28.01
N PHE A 81 1.95 9.78 26.93
CA PHE A 81 1.41 8.42 26.96
C PHE A 81 2.52 7.39 26.73
N ILE A 82 2.60 6.38 27.61
CA ILE A 82 3.56 5.29 27.55
C ILE A 82 2.81 4.02 27.16
N CYS A 83 3.33 3.32 26.15
CA CYS A 83 2.80 2.07 25.66
C CYS A 83 3.85 0.96 25.75
N ARG A 84 3.51 -0.17 26.38
CA ARG A 84 4.43 -1.30 26.64
C ARG A 84 3.82 -2.67 26.30
N ASP A 85 4.64 -3.57 25.75
CA ASP A 85 4.26 -4.97 25.48
C ASP A 85 4.59 -5.92 26.64
N LYS A 86 5.53 -5.52 27.50
CA LYS A 86 6.01 -6.27 28.67
C LYS A 86 5.99 -5.37 29.89
N VAL A 87 5.81 -5.97 31.06
CA VAL A 87 5.99 -5.31 32.36
C VAL A 87 7.49 -5.06 32.57
N LEU A 88 7.85 -4.06 33.40
CA LEU A 88 9.22 -3.83 33.83
C LEU A 88 9.65 -5.02 34.72
N GLN A 89 10.73 -5.72 34.36
CA GLN A 89 11.14 -6.98 35.03
C GLN A 89 12.29 -6.79 36.04
N ALA A 90 12.83 -5.60 36.19
CA ALA A 90 13.95 -5.29 37.09
C ALA A 90 13.61 -4.06 37.93
N VAL A 91 13.99 -4.09 39.21
CA VAL A 91 13.80 -2.96 40.13
C VAL A 91 14.85 -1.87 39.81
N PRO A 92 14.44 -0.66 39.40
CA PRO A 92 15.35 0.44 39.08
C PRO A 92 15.84 1.15 40.34
N SER A 93 17.01 1.79 40.26
CA SER A 93 17.41 2.78 41.27
C SER A 93 16.83 4.16 40.94
N CYS A 94 16.58 4.99 41.96
CA CYS A 94 16.21 6.40 41.80
C CYS A 94 17.38 7.29 41.35
N ASN A 95 18.64 6.83 41.47
CA ASN A 95 19.82 7.66 41.28
C ASN A 95 19.96 8.24 39.86
N GLN A 96 20.33 9.52 39.78
CA GLN A 96 20.74 10.17 38.54
C GLN A 96 22.26 10.06 38.38
N ILE A 97 22.72 8.97 37.78
CA ILE A 97 24.15 8.66 37.53
C ILE A 97 24.69 9.41 36.29
N SER A 98 23.81 9.97 35.45
CA SER A 98 24.18 10.65 34.19
C SER A 98 23.26 11.83 33.87
N THR A 99 23.73 12.80 33.10
CA THR A 99 22.88 13.87 32.57
C THR A 99 21.98 13.36 31.44
N LEU A 100 20.85 14.05 31.19
CA LEU A 100 19.95 13.67 30.10
C LEU A 100 20.64 13.65 28.72
N PRO A 101 21.55 14.59 28.35
CA PRO A 101 22.36 14.49 27.14
C PRO A 101 23.21 13.21 27.07
N GLU A 102 23.98 12.89 28.11
CA GLU A 102 24.82 11.67 28.17
C GLU A 102 23.99 10.40 28.02
N LEU A 103 22.87 10.33 28.74
CA LEU A 103 21.96 9.18 28.67
C LEU A 103 21.34 9.03 27.29
N LEU A 104 20.94 10.14 26.67
CA LEU A 104 20.39 10.15 25.31
C LEU A 104 21.45 9.72 24.28
N ALA A 105 22.70 10.17 24.42
CA ALA A 105 23.82 9.73 23.61
C ALA A 105 24.08 8.23 23.78
N PHE A 106 24.18 7.73 25.01
CA PHE A 106 24.36 6.31 25.32
C PHE A 106 23.27 5.43 24.69
N VAL A 107 22.00 5.83 24.83
CA VAL A 107 20.85 5.13 24.26
C VAL A 107 20.89 5.15 22.73
N LEU A 108 21.19 6.30 22.11
CA LEU A 108 21.28 6.43 20.66
C LEU A 108 22.45 5.64 20.05
N ASN A 109 23.64 5.73 20.65
CA ASN A 109 24.83 4.96 20.28
C ASN A 109 24.53 3.44 20.34
N ASN A 110 23.93 2.97 21.43
CA ASN A 110 23.52 1.57 21.57
C ASN A 110 22.43 1.14 20.57
N MET A 111 21.45 2.00 20.27
CA MET A 111 20.43 1.71 19.24
C MET A 111 21.05 1.55 17.85
N LYS A 112 22.01 2.41 17.47
CA LYS A 112 22.71 2.32 16.18
C LYS A 112 23.59 1.07 16.11
N ARG A 113 24.46 0.84 17.10
CA ARG A 113 25.33 -0.35 17.18
C ARG A 113 24.53 -1.65 17.12
N ARG A 114 23.42 -1.76 17.89
CA ARG A 114 22.52 -2.92 17.88
C ARG A 114 21.48 -2.93 16.74
N LYS A 115 21.57 -1.99 15.78
CA LYS A 115 20.70 -1.85 14.60
C LYS A 115 19.18 -1.88 14.94
N LYS A 116 18.81 -1.37 16.12
CA LYS A 116 17.42 -1.34 16.64
C LYS A 116 16.56 -0.32 15.88
N LYS A 117 15.38 -0.74 15.42
CA LYS A 117 14.41 0.16 14.75
C LYS A 117 13.56 0.92 15.77
N ASN A 118 13.99 2.10 16.17
CA ASN A 118 13.31 3.00 17.11
C ASN A 118 13.20 4.42 16.53
N VAL A 119 12.06 5.10 16.72
CA VAL A 119 11.80 6.47 16.24
C VAL A 119 12.84 7.48 16.77
N LEU A 120 13.35 7.28 17.99
CA LEU A 120 14.36 8.14 18.60
C LEU A 120 15.64 8.19 17.75
N ALA A 121 16.05 7.05 17.18
CA ALA A 121 17.23 6.93 16.34
C ALA A 121 17.02 7.33 14.87
N HIS A 122 15.86 7.88 14.50
CA HIS A 122 15.58 8.40 13.16
C HIS A 122 16.39 9.66 12.84
N GLY A 123 16.52 10.58 13.82
CA GLY A 123 17.18 11.88 13.64
C GLY A 123 18.66 11.94 14.01
N TYR A 124 19.31 10.80 14.27
CA TYR A 124 20.72 10.76 14.71
C TYR A 124 21.67 10.36 13.57
N GLY A 125 22.59 11.25 13.19
CA GLY A 125 23.52 11.10 12.06
C GLY A 125 24.82 10.36 12.41
N TYR A 126 24.72 9.09 12.84
CA TYR A 126 25.90 8.28 13.21
C TYR A 126 26.77 7.93 11.97
N PRO A 127 28.06 8.33 11.92
CA PRO A 127 28.95 8.02 10.80
C PRO A 127 29.22 6.52 10.66
N PRO A 128 29.31 5.97 9.43
CA PRO A 128 29.60 4.55 9.22
C PRO A 128 31.08 4.17 9.40
N VAL A 129 31.97 5.15 9.62
CA VAL A 129 33.42 4.94 9.78
C VAL A 129 33.79 4.59 11.23
N LEU A 130 33.00 5.04 12.21
CA LEU A 130 33.20 4.79 13.64
C LEU A 130 32.70 3.38 14.07
N GLU A 131 33.14 2.32 13.39
CA GLU A 131 33.05 0.94 13.90
C GLU A 131 34.27 0.55 14.78
N GLU A 132 35.12 1.53 15.13
CA GLU A 132 36.17 1.42 16.14
C GLU A 132 35.61 1.20 17.56
N ARG A 133 36.35 0.50 18.41
CA ARG A 133 35.85 0.01 19.71
C ARG A 133 35.79 1.09 20.79
N ASP A 134 36.62 2.11 20.67
CA ASP A 134 36.98 3.02 21.78
C ASP A 134 36.18 4.35 21.76
N ALA A 135 35.22 4.48 20.84
CA ALA A 135 34.36 5.66 20.71
C ALA A 135 33.41 5.82 21.93
N ASP A 136 33.58 6.94 22.66
CA ASP A 136 32.94 7.29 23.93
C ASP A 136 31.41 7.19 23.90
N GLN A 137 30.88 6.20 24.61
CA GLN A 137 29.46 5.86 24.56
C GLN A 137 28.54 6.97 25.05
N PHE A 138 29.01 7.92 25.86
CA PHE A 138 28.21 9.00 26.45
C PHE A 138 28.27 10.31 25.66
N LYS A 139 29.05 10.39 24.57
CA LYS A 139 29.07 11.55 23.66
C LYS A 139 28.28 11.29 22.37
N PHE A 140 27.77 12.37 21.77
CA PHE A 140 27.13 12.32 20.46
C PHE A 140 28.20 12.31 19.36
N HIS A 141 28.22 11.25 18.55
CA HIS A 141 29.18 11.04 17.45
C HIS A 141 28.70 11.64 16.12
N GLY A 142 27.71 12.54 16.14
CA GLY A 142 27.08 13.09 14.94
C GLY A 142 25.82 13.88 15.24
N GLU A 143 25.25 14.52 14.22
CA GLU A 143 24.14 15.46 14.35
C GLU A 143 22.90 14.83 15.02
N VAL A 144 22.27 15.58 15.93
CA VAL A 144 21.08 15.19 16.68
C VAL A 144 19.90 16.06 16.24
N THR A 145 18.90 15.45 15.59
CA THR A 145 17.70 16.14 15.07
C THR A 145 16.40 15.46 15.53
N GLN A 146 15.25 15.99 15.09
CA GLN A 146 13.91 15.39 15.29
C GLN A 146 13.59 15.12 16.78
N SER A 147 13.05 13.95 17.10
CA SER A 147 12.65 13.53 18.46
C SER A 147 13.77 13.58 19.50
N ALA A 148 15.03 13.33 19.09
CA ALA A 148 16.17 13.36 20.01
C ALA A 148 16.50 14.80 20.42
N ALA A 149 16.60 15.72 19.45
CA ALA A 149 16.77 17.15 19.73
C ALA A 149 15.61 17.72 20.57
N TYR A 150 14.38 17.26 20.33
CA TYR A 150 13.21 17.63 21.13
C TYR A 150 13.27 17.19 22.60
N ILE A 151 13.91 16.05 22.90
CA ILE A 151 14.19 15.63 24.29
C ILE A 151 15.32 16.46 24.89
N GLN A 152 16.46 16.54 24.18
CA GLN A 152 17.68 17.22 24.64
C GLN A 152 17.45 18.69 25.00
N ALA A 153 16.73 19.43 24.14
CA ALA A 153 16.47 20.86 24.30
C ALA A 153 15.23 21.19 25.16
N SER A 154 14.72 20.24 25.96
CA SER A 154 13.47 20.43 26.71
C SER A 154 13.67 20.21 28.21
N ASP A 155 13.59 21.29 28.99
CA ASP A 155 13.78 21.28 30.44
C ASP A 155 12.71 20.47 31.19
N LEU A 156 11.53 20.29 30.55
CA LEU A 156 10.51 19.36 31.03
C LEU A 156 11.00 17.90 31.02
N TRP A 157 11.82 17.51 30.03
CA TRP A 157 12.44 16.18 29.98
C TRP A 157 13.64 16.10 30.93
N LYS A 158 14.39 17.19 31.14
CA LYS A 158 15.44 17.25 32.18
C LYS A 158 14.86 16.98 33.57
N ARG A 159 13.76 17.66 33.94
CA ARG A 159 13.04 17.45 35.22
C ARG A 159 12.48 16.03 35.37
N ILE A 160 11.98 15.42 34.30
CA ILE A 160 11.58 14.00 34.31
C ILE A 160 12.78 13.08 34.59
N CYS A 161 13.93 13.34 33.97
CA CYS A 161 15.15 12.56 34.20
C CYS A 161 15.70 12.71 35.63
N GLN A 162 15.55 13.89 36.23
CA GLN A 162 15.92 14.17 37.62
C GLN A 162 15.03 13.38 38.60
N ARG A 163 13.70 13.38 38.44
CA ARG A 163 12.78 12.69 39.37
C ARG A 163 12.65 11.17 39.15
N LEU A 164 12.87 10.66 37.94
CA LEU A 164 12.78 9.22 37.64
C LEU A 164 14.13 8.49 37.68
N GLY A 165 15.24 9.20 37.83
CA GLY A 165 16.58 8.62 37.77
C GLY A 165 17.00 8.15 36.38
N THR A 166 18.24 7.65 36.30
CA THR A 166 18.84 7.19 35.04
C THR A 166 18.18 5.91 34.51
N ASP A 167 17.92 4.91 35.36
CA ASP A 167 17.42 3.60 34.95
C ASP A 167 16.01 3.65 34.31
N VAL A 168 15.08 4.36 34.93
CA VAL A 168 13.70 4.46 34.43
C VAL A 168 13.68 5.26 33.13
N THR A 169 14.42 6.37 33.06
CA THR A 169 14.54 7.20 31.86
C THR A 169 15.15 6.41 30.69
N LYS A 170 16.18 5.59 30.96
CA LYS A 170 16.77 4.64 30.00
C LYS A 170 15.74 3.64 29.47
N TYR A 171 14.97 3.02 30.37
CA TYR A 171 13.91 2.08 30.01
C TYR A 171 12.82 2.73 29.14
N LEU A 172 12.39 3.95 29.47
CA LEU A 172 11.41 4.72 28.70
C LEU A 172 11.89 5.03 27.27
N LEU A 173 13.16 5.41 27.09
CA LEU A 173 13.71 5.72 25.78
C LEU A 173 14.03 4.47 24.94
N GLU A 174 14.57 3.42 25.56
CA GLU A 174 15.04 2.23 24.85
C GLU A 174 13.94 1.17 24.59
N SER A 175 13.04 0.95 25.55
CA SER A 175 12.12 -0.21 25.57
C SER A 175 10.64 0.14 25.39
N CYS A 176 10.20 1.31 25.83
CA CYS A 176 8.80 1.75 25.67
C CYS A 176 8.52 2.37 24.28
N SER A 177 7.23 2.52 23.95
CA SER A 177 6.79 3.45 22.89
C SER A 177 6.11 4.64 23.54
N VAL A 178 6.68 5.84 23.38
CA VAL A 178 6.20 7.05 24.06
C VAL A 178 5.65 8.06 23.05
N PHE A 179 4.49 8.62 23.38
CA PHE A 179 3.74 9.57 22.56
C PHE A 179 3.47 10.85 23.35
N VAL A 180 3.59 12.01 22.71
CA VAL A 180 3.32 13.32 23.32
C VAL A 180 2.07 13.93 22.71
N ALA A 181 1.11 14.29 23.56
CA ALA A 181 -0.12 14.97 23.19
C ALA A 181 0.13 16.41 22.72
N VAL A 182 -0.61 16.81 21.70
CA VAL A 182 -0.58 18.13 21.07
C VAL A 182 -2.03 18.60 20.90
N PRO A 183 -2.53 19.47 21.79
CA PRO A 183 -3.93 19.93 21.76
C PRO A 183 -4.35 20.55 20.41
N PRO A 184 -5.64 20.46 20.04
CA PRO A 184 -6.74 19.92 20.84
C PRO A 184 -6.87 18.38 20.85
N SER A 185 -6.34 17.66 19.86
CA SER A 185 -6.84 16.31 19.51
C SER A 185 -5.81 15.28 19.02
N SER A 186 -4.54 15.67 18.87
CA SER A 186 -3.54 14.87 18.16
C SER A 186 -2.31 14.56 19.02
N ALA A 187 -1.45 13.66 18.58
CA ALA A 187 -0.19 13.33 19.24
C ALA A 187 0.94 13.07 18.24
N PHE A 188 2.18 12.98 18.72
CA PHE A 188 3.30 12.44 17.94
C PHE A 188 4.14 11.44 18.74
N GLN A 189 4.75 10.48 18.04
CA GLN A 189 5.63 9.49 18.65
C GLN A 189 7.05 10.06 18.81
N VAL A 190 7.62 9.90 20.01
CA VAL A 190 8.98 10.35 20.34
C VAL A 190 9.97 9.19 20.24
N CYS A 191 9.67 8.06 20.89
CA CYS A 191 10.51 6.85 20.88
C CYS A 191 9.69 5.56 20.72
N GLY A 192 10.40 4.44 20.64
CA GLY A 192 9.87 3.08 20.46
C GLY A 192 9.79 2.65 19.00
N VAL A 193 9.31 1.43 18.76
CA VAL A 193 9.09 0.91 17.41
C VAL A 193 8.04 1.76 16.69
N PRO A 194 8.26 2.20 15.43
CA PRO A 194 7.33 3.11 14.75
C PRO A 194 5.89 2.57 14.67
N LEU A 195 4.93 3.33 15.19
CA LEU A 195 3.51 2.91 15.33
C LEU A 195 2.92 2.39 14.02
N HIS A 196 3.30 2.99 12.90
CA HIS A 196 2.84 2.61 11.57
C HIS A 196 3.22 1.18 11.17
N ASP A 197 4.22 0.55 11.78
CA ASP A 197 4.52 -0.87 11.56
C ASP A 197 3.43 -1.76 12.20
N ARG A 198 3.04 -1.49 13.46
CA ARG A 198 2.02 -2.27 14.22
C ARG A 198 0.65 -2.31 13.54
N VAL A 199 0.25 -1.21 12.89
CA VAL A 199 -0.99 -1.13 12.09
C VAL A 199 -1.03 -2.18 10.96
N SER A 200 0.13 -2.67 10.50
CA SER A 200 0.23 -3.75 9.50
C SER A 200 -0.03 -5.14 10.08
N ILE A 201 0.11 -5.30 11.41
CA ILE A 201 0.11 -6.59 12.12
C ILE A 201 -1.25 -6.82 12.80
N SER A 202 -1.85 -5.78 13.39
CA SER A 202 -3.12 -5.86 14.15
C SER A 202 -4.35 -6.26 13.30
N ALA A 203 -4.24 -6.28 11.97
CA ALA A 203 -5.31 -6.69 11.03
C ALA A 203 -5.69 -8.21 11.07
N GLY A 204 -5.27 -8.95 12.11
CA GLY A 204 -5.47 -10.39 12.26
C GLY A 204 -6.20 -10.84 13.54
N VAL A 205 -6.51 -9.94 14.51
CA VAL A 205 -7.11 -10.34 15.80
C VAL A 205 -8.55 -9.82 15.93
N SER A 206 -9.49 -10.60 15.39
CA SER A 206 -10.91 -10.54 15.76
C SER A 206 -11.52 -11.94 15.60
N GLY A 207 -11.80 -12.62 16.73
CA GLY A 207 -11.98 -14.07 16.78
C GLY A 207 -13.18 -14.61 16.00
N PHE A 208 -12.91 -15.26 14.86
CA PHE A 208 -13.91 -15.97 14.08
C PHE A 208 -14.14 -17.38 14.68
N HIS A 209 -15.02 -17.45 15.69
CA HIS A 209 -15.37 -18.71 16.34
C HIS A 209 -16.22 -19.58 15.41
N LEU A 210 -15.61 -20.61 14.81
CA LEU A 210 -16.33 -21.67 14.12
C LEU A 210 -17.07 -22.53 15.16
N GLY A 211 -18.36 -22.25 15.34
CA GLY A 211 -19.23 -22.99 16.27
C GLY A 211 -19.15 -24.50 16.04
N ARG A 212 -18.64 -25.23 17.03
CA ARG A 212 -18.47 -26.68 16.98
C ARG A 212 -19.85 -27.34 16.98
N ARG A 213 -20.32 -27.75 15.81
CA ARG A 213 -21.67 -28.32 15.58
C ARG A 213 -21.88 -29.54 16.51
N ARG A 214 -22.70 -29.39 17.55
CA ARG A 214 -23.18 -30.52 18.37
C ARG A 214 -23.84 -31.55 17.45
N LYS A 215 -23.62 -32.84 17.72
CA LYS A 215 -24.37 -33.92 17.05
C LYS A 215 -25.86 -33.74 17.39
N ALA A 216 -26.74 -33.89 16.41
CA ALA A 216 -28.16 -33.98 16.65
C ALA A 216 -28.54 -35.44 16.89
N ALA A 217 -29.29 -35.71 17.95
CA ALA A 217 -30.10 -36.92 18.07
C ALA A 217 -31.34 -36.81 17.14
N PRO A 218 -31.98 -37.92 16.76
CA PRO A 218 -33.17 -37.89 15.89
C PRO A 218 -34.39 -37.24 16.57
N ARG A 219 -35.40 -36.89 15.76
CA ARG A 219 -36.63 -36.22 16.20
C ARG A 219 -37.64 -37.21 16.80
N ALA A 220 -38.29 -36.78 17.87
CA ALA A 220 -39.68 -37.16 18.19
C ALA A 220 -40.59 -35.92 18.04
N ARG A 221 -41.92 -36.11 18.11
CA ARG A 221 -42.94 -35.07 17.88
C ARG A 221 -43.26 -34.33 19.20
N GLY A 222 -43.69 -33.06 19.11
CA GLY A 222 -44.10 -32.25 20.28
C GLY A 222 -44.59 -30.86 19.87
N SER A 223 -45.58 -30.34 20.59
CA SER A 223 -46.38 -29.15 20.27
C SER A 223 -45.75 -27.81 20.69
N ARG A 224 -46.34 -26.73 20.16
CA ARG A 224 -46.21 -25.32 20.60
C ARG A 224 -47.04 -25.06 21.89
N PRO A 225 -46.97 -23.86 22.52
CA PRO A 225 -46.09 -22.70 22.26
C PRO A 225 -45.02 -22.43 23.37
N GLU A 226 -44.92 -21.41 24.26
CA GLU A 226 -45.64 -20.16 24.64
C GLU A 226 -44.67 -19.12 25.29
N LYS A 227 -45.21 -17.96 25.75
CA LYS A 227 -44.74 -16.92 26.71
C LYS A 227 -43.84 -17.43 27.89
N SER A 228 -43.00 -16.63 28.56
CA SER A 228 -42.57 -15.22 28.39
C SER A 228 -41.31 -14.87 29.23
N CYS A 229 -40.82 -13.63 29.09
CA CYS A 229 -39.75 -12.93 29.84
C CYS A 229 -40.05 -12.73 31.36
N PRO A 230 -39.15 -12.12 32.17
CA PRO A 230 -37.68 -12.31 32.32
C PRO A 230 -37.16 -12.23 33.80
N CYS A 231 -35.83 -12.32 33.99
CA CYS A 231 -35.08 -11.88 35.21
C CYS A 231 -35.39 -12.67 36.52
N SER A 232 -34.70 -12.51 37.66
CA SER A 232 -33.57 -11.65 38.06
C SER A 232 -32.58 -12.36 39.03
N SER A 233 -31.46 -11.69 39.36
CA SER A 233 -30.63 -11.79 40.59
C SER A 233 -30.82 -13.00 41.54
N MET A 234 -29.84 -13.90 41.71
CA MET A 234 -28.61 -13.69 42.52
C MET A 234 -28.84 -13.49 44.04
N ARG A 235 -28.73 -14.59 44.80
CA ARG A 235 -28.21 -14.72 46.19
C ARG A 235 -27.82 -16.21 46.34
N ARG A 236 -26.57 -16.59 46.60
CA ARG A 236 -25.69 -16.47 47.79
C ARG A 236 -25.59 -17.84 48.49
N ARG A 237 -24.33 -18.21 48.77
CA ARG A 237 -23.79 -19.08 49.87
C ARG A 237 -24.72 -19.20 51.09
N LYS A 238 -24.71 -20.29 51.86
CA LYS A 238 -23.57 -21.00 52.51
C LYS A 238 -23.90 -22.51 52.68
N GLU A 239 -22.96 -23.42 52.42
CA GLU A 239 -22.10 -24.17 53.38
C GLU A 239 -22.70 -25.49 53.93
N ASP A 240 -21.84 -26.50 53.97
CA ASP A 240 -21.60 -27.54 54.99
C ASP A 240 -22.82 -28.12 55.76
N GLY A 241 -23.01 -29.43 55.85
CA GLY A 241 -22.13 -30.57 55.50
C GLY A 241 -22.50 -31.79 56.34
N ARG A 242 -21.62 -32.81 56.40
CA ARG A 242 -21.75 -34.06 57.20
C ARG A 242 -22.86 -35.02 56.71
N ASP A 243 -22.78 -36.35 56.85
CA ASP A 243 -21.66 -37.26 57.17
C ASP A 243 -22.08 -38.73 56.87
N ILE A 244 -21.10 -39.65 56.72
CA ILE A 244 -21.05 -41.03 57.28
C ILE A 244 -22.32 -41.95 57.06
N ARG A 245 -22.26 -43.14 56.43
CA ARG A 245 -21.62 -44.39 56.95
C ARG A 245 -21.74 -45.56 55.94
N ASN A 246 -20.71 -46.44 55.87
CA ASN A 246 -20.74 -47.93 55.77
C ASN A 246 -21.52 -48.64 54.61
N MET A 247 -21.23 -49.90 54.19
CA MET A 247 -20.12 -50.86 54.41
C MET A 247 -20.15 -51.97 53.34
N LYS A 248 -19.19 -52.91 53.44
CA LYS A 248 -19.11 -54.26 52.85
C LYS A 248 -18.46 -54.46 51.47
N ASP A 249 -17.71 -55.55 51.23
CA ASP A 249 -16.64 -56.25 52.01
C ASP A 249 -16.08 -57.41 51.12
N VAL A 250 -15.11 -58.20 51.64
CA VAL A 250 -14.52 -59.43 51.06
C VAL A 250 -13.49 -59.14 49.93
N GLU A 251 -12.17 -59.14 50.17
CA GLU A 251 -11.25 -60.29 50.41
C GLU A 251 -11.00 -61.16 49.15
N LYS A 252 -9.83 -61.72 48.81
CA LYS A 252 -8.46 -61.89 49.39
C LYS A 252 -7.47 -62.15 48.19
N GLU A 253 -6.15 -62.42 48.22
CA GLU A 253 -5.00 -62.61 49.16
C GLU A 253 -3.70 -62.23 48.31
N VAL A 254 -2.56 -61.64 48.75
CA VAL A 254 -1.40 -62.14 49.58
C VAL A 254 -0.44 -63.10 48.80
N ARG A 255 0.93 -63.01 48.85
CA ARG A 255 1.88 -62.13 49.60
C ARG A 255 3.32 -62.07 49.00
N ASN A 256 4.17 -61.26 49.67
CA ASN A 256 5.66 -61.27 49.73
C ASN A 256 6.43 -60.76 48.49
N LYS A 257 7.65 -60.19 48.60
CA LYS A 257 8.41 -59.53 49.69
C LYS A 257 9.44 -58.57 49.02
N GLY A 258 10.16 -57.67 49.68
CA GLY A 258 10.15 -57.20 51.08
C GLY A 258 11.16 -56.04 51.26
N GLU A 259 10.97 -55.23 52.31
CA GLU A 259 12.00 -54.63 53.22
C GLU A 259 13.20 -53.88 52.59
N GLU A 260 13.56 -52.62 52.85
CA GLU A 260 13.64 -51.73 54.04
C GLU A 260 15.05 -51.03 53.94
N SER A 261 15.47 -49.99 54.67
CA SER A 261 14.88 -49.08 55.67
C SER A 261 15.66 -47.73 55.66
N LEU A 262 15.40 -46.84 56.64
CA LEU A 262 16.06 -45.53 56.82
C LEU A 262 16.89 -45.50 58.12
N SER A 263 18.05 -44.83 58.16
CA SER A 263 18.36 -43.81 59.21
C SER A 263 19.81 -43.26 59.20
N GLY A 264 19.96 -41.98 59.59
CA GLY A 264 21.17 -41.39 60.18
C GLY A 264 22.32 -40.96 59.23
N LYS A 265 23.27 -40.10 59.66
CA LYS A 265 23.24 -39.09 60.74
C LYS A 265 24.48 -38.15 60.64
N ARG A 266 24.28 -36.82 60.54
CA ARG A 266 25.20 -35.70 60.95
C ARG A 266 26.57 -35.58 60.21
N LYS A 267 26.94 -34.39 59.67
CA LYS A 267 27.68 -33.24 60.29
C LYS A 267 29.15 -33.57 60.66
N ARG A 268 30.19 -32.73 60.44
CA ARG A 268 30.32 -31.31 59.97
C ARG A 268 31.83 -30.99 59.73
N VAL A 269 32.19 -29.73 59.40
CA VAL A 269 33.48 -29.04 59.77
C VAL A 269 34.75 -29.45 58.99
N GLU A 270 35.68 -28.58 58.57
CA GLU A 270 35.76 -27.09 58.45
C GLU A 270 36.78 -26.68 57.35
N ASP A 271 36.72 -25.40 56.92
CA ASP A 271 37.73 -24.41 56.43
C ASP A 271 39.18 -24.82 56.04
N GLY A 272 39.96 -24.05 55.27
CA GLY A 272 39.76 -22.76 54.59
C GLY A 272 41.12 -22.06 54.27
N GLU A 273 41.17 -21.25 53.19
CA GLU A 273 42.28 -20.33 52.82
C GLU A 273 43.66 -20.96 52.42
N VAL A 274 44.61 -20.33 51.69
CA VAL A 274 44.61 -19.19 50.71
C VAL A 274 45.98 -19.16 49.94
N LEU A 275 46.20 -18.11 49.13
CA LEU A 275 47.48 -17.57 48.59
C LEU A 275 48.14 -18.14 47.31
N LEU A 276 48.64 -17.19 46.50
CA LEU A 276 49.61 -17.29 45.39
C LEU A 276 51.03 -16.97 45.97
N PRO A 277 52.21 -17.09 45.26
CA PRO A 277 52.41 -17.00 43.81
C PRO A 277 53.64 -17.70 43.12
N LYS A 278 53.77 -17.50 41.78
CA LYS A 278 55.01 -17.34 40.95
C LYS A 278 56.05 -18.47 40.73
N LYS A 279 56.30 -18.72 39.42
CA LYS A 279 57.59 -18.96 38.69
C LYS A 279 58.43 -20.25 38.87
N ARG A 280 58.60 -20.96 37.72
CA ARG A 280 59.86 -21.55 37.12
C ARG A 280 60.65 -22.59 37.95
N ARG A 281 61.51 -23.47 37.39
CA ARG A 281 62.14 -23.58 36.04
C ARG A 281 62.23 -25.06 35.58
N CYS A 282 63.08 -25.37 34.58
CA CYS A 282 63.16 -26.65 33.86
C CYS A 282 64.62 -27.11 33.69
N THR A 283 64.82 -28.43 33.60
CA THR A 283 66.03 -29.18 33.20
C THR A 283 65.58 -30.59 32.75
N GLN A 284 66.27 -31.36 31.90
CA GLN A 284 67.61 -31.24 31.31
C GLN A 284 67.70 -32.02 29.96
N ARG A 285 68.59 -31.60 29.06
CA ARG A 285 69.39 -32.39 28.08
C ARG A 285 68.75 -33.13 26.90
N ASP A 286 69.41 -33.32 25.75
CA ASP A 286 70.57 -32.69 25.04
C ASP A 286 70.62 -33.40 23.64
N VAL A 287 71.37 -33.06 22.58
CA VAL A 287 71.98 -31.86 21.93
C VAL A 287 72.49 -32.35 20.54
N VAL A 288 72.73 -31.48 19.54
CA VAL A 288 73.85 -31.50 18.53
C VAL A 288 73.53 -30.56 17.34
N THR A 289 74.29 -29.44 17.23
CA THR A 289 74.77 -28.64 16.04
C THR A 289 73.89 -28.47 14.78
N THR A 290 73.88 -27.37 13.99
CA THR A 290 74.66 -26.09 13.90
C THR A 290 73.88 -25.12 12.97
N ASP A 291 74.21 -23.82 12.75
CA ASP A 291 74.60 -22.69 13.62
C ASP A 291 74.68 -21.37 12.77
N ASN A 292 74.95 -20.22 13.41
CA ASN A 292 75.51 -18.95 12.90
C ASN A 292 74.74 -18.02 11.89
N ASP A 293 73.95 -17.09 12.45
CA ASP A 293 74.38 -15.70 12.83
C ASP A 293 74.01 -14.37 12.10
N GLU A 294 73.94 -13.35 12.98
CA GLU A 294 74.14 -11.88 12.88
C GLU A 294 73.17 -10.87 12.18
N GLN A 295 72.76 -9.87 12.99
CA GLN A 295 72.72 -8.39 12.75
C GLN A 295 71.88 -7.77 11.59
N MET A 296 71.51 -6.48 11.54
CA MET A 296 71.03 -5.44 12.50
C MET A 296 70.56 -4.19 11.67
N SER A 297 70.16 -3.09 12.33
CA SER A 297 70.21 -1.68 11.81
C SER A 297 69.16 -1.10 10.82
N GLU A 298 68.66 0.10 11.22
CA GLU A 298 68.56 1.39 10.48
C GLU A 298 67.63 1.68 9.27
N ASP A 299 66.59 2.48 9.58
CA ASP A 299 66.36 3.91 9.18
C ASP A 299 66.13 4.39 7.72
N SER A 300 65.41 5.53 7.65
CA SER A 300 65.37 6.56 6.59
C SER A 300 64.53 6.31 5.31
N GLY A 301 64.33 7.37 4.51
CA GLY A 301 64.13 7.24 3.05
C GLY A 301 62.83 7.81 2.44
N LEU A 302 62.87 9.07 2.01
CA LEU A 302 61.80 9.79 1.29
C LEU A 302 61.28 9.14 -0.03
N GLN A 303 60.02 9.45 -0.34
CA GLN A 303 59.44 9.84 -1.65
C GLN A 303 60.11 9.38 -2.98
N ARG A 304 59.28 8.86 -3.92
CA ARG A 304 58.90 9.61 -5.17
C ARG A 304 57.80 8.92 -6.00
N GLN A 305 57.39 9.57 -7.09
CA GLN A 305 56.23 9.25 -7.94
C GLN A 305 56.62 8.44 -9.18
N ALA A 306 55.70 7.61 -9.70
CA ALA A 306 55.56 7.35 -11.15
C ALA A 306 54.21 6.67 -11.51
N GLU A 307 53.50 7.22 -12.49
CA GLU A 307 52.58 6.51 -13.41
C GLU A 307 53.43 5.98 -14.62
N PRO A 308 52.98 5.10 -15.57
CA PRO A 308 51.59 5.03 -16.07
C PRO A 308 51.03 3.70 -16.68
N LEU A 309 49.74 3.78 -17.07
CA LEU A 309 49.07 3.15 -18.25
C LEU A 309 48.82 1.62 -18.39
N ALA A 310 47.61 1.33 -18.91
CA ALA A 310 47.17 0.16 -19.71
C ALA A 310 47.05 -1.24 -19.03
N GLN A 311 46.12 -2.15 -19.41
CA GLN A 311 44.89 -2.06 -20.23
C GLN A 311 43.91 -3.24 -19.93
N LEU A 312 42.60 -3.01 -20.21
CA LEU A 312 41.49 -3.98 -20.45
C LEU A 312 41.35 -5.28 -19.62
N LYS A 313 40.17 -5.42 -18.94
CA LYS A 313 39.07 -6.30 -19.41
C LYS A 313 37.72 -6.06 -18.68
N GLN A 314 36.62 -6.49 -19.31
CA GLN A 314 35.23 -6.26 -18.88
C GLN A 314 34.71 -7.35 -17.92
N PRO A 315 33.61 -7.09 -17.19
CA PRO A 315 32.51 -8.07 -17.17
C PRO A 315 31.11 -7.46 -17.36
N ALA A 316 30.10 -8.32 -17.60
CA ALA A 316 28.78 -7.94 -18.12
C ALA A 316 27.57 -8.43 -17.30
N GLU A 317 26.39 -7.86 -17.63
CA GLU A 317 25.01 -8.33 -17.39
C GLU A 317 24.65 -9.10 -16.09
N GLU A 318 24.01 -8.41 -15.12
CA GLU A 318 23.03 -8.99 -14.18
C GLU A 318 21.77 -8.10 -14.17
N ILE A 319 20.59 -8.55 -14.61
CA ILE A 319 19.62 -9.44 -13.94
C ILE A 319 18.81 -8.72 -12.84
N THR A 320 17.48 -8.67 -13.03
CA THR A 320 16.52 -8.13 -12.06
C THR A 320 16.43 -9.01 -10.81
N GLY A 321 16.91 -8.50 -9.67
CA GLY A 321 16.89 -9.22 -8.40
C GLY A 321 15.49 -9.33 -7.76
N PRO A 322 15.23 -10.38 -6.95
CA PRO A 322 14.02 -10.50 -6.14
C PRO A 322 14.03 -9.57 -4.92
N VAL A 323 12.86 -9.34 -4.33
CA VAL A 323 12.69 -8.50 -3.13
C VAL A 323 13.45 -9.10 -1.95
N ARG A 324 14.40 -8.34 -1.36
CA ARG A 324 15.05 -8.70 -0.10
C ARG A 324 14.01 -8.75 1.03
N LEU A 325 13.75 -9.93 1.55
CA LEU A 325 13.16 -10.09 2.88
C LEU A 325 14.27 -9.92 3.92
N VAL A 326 14.00 -9.19 5.00
CA VAL A 326 14.97 -9.04 6.11
C VAL A 326 14.86 -10.28 6.98
N ASN A 327 15.90 -11.11 6.96
CA ASN A 327 16.13 -12.11 8.00
C ASN A 327 16.92 -11.46 9.14
N SER A 328 16.46 -11.65 10.37
CA SER A 328 17.22 -11.41 11.61
C SER A 328 17.23 -12.72 12.40
N GLU A 329 18.19 -12.87 13.30
CA GLU A 329 18.63 -14.18 13.80
C GLU A 329 17.77 -14.76 14.94
N GLY A 330 18.00 -16.04 15.24
CA GLY A 330 17.38 -16.76 16.34
C GLY A 330 17.06 -18.21 15.99
N SER A 331 18.00 -19.13 16.27
CA SER A 331 17.78 -20.58 16.19
C SER A 331 17.20 -21.11 17.51
N PRO A 332 15.97 -21.62 17.58
CA PRO A 332 15.45 -22.29 18.77
C PRO A 332 15.82 -23.77 18.75
N SER A 333 16.21 -24.32 19.90
CA SER A 333 16.39 -25.76 20.11
C SER A 333 15.05 -26.49 20.20
N TRP A 334 15.07 -27.82 20.06
CA TRP A 334 13.87 -28.65 20.06
C TRP A 334 13.31 -28.89 21.47
N ARG A 335 12.03 -28.62 21.69
CA ARG A 335 11.16 -29.38 22.60
C ARG A 335 9.75 -29.52 22.02
N SER A 336 9.05 -30.58 22.45
CA SER A 336 7.72 -31.00 21.97
C SER A 336 6.57 -30.27 22.68
N GLY A 337 5.33 -30.39 22.18
CA GLY A 337 4.15 -30.18 23.05
C GLY A 337 2.96 -29.37 22.51
N SER A 338 2.95 -28.91 21.25
CA SER A 338 1.72 -28.36 20.64
C SER A 338 1.81 -28.33 19.11
N PHE A 339 0.67 -28.21 18.42
CA PHE A 339 0.64 -27.95 16.98
C PHE A 339 1.02 -26.49 16.71
N PRO A 340 2.15 -26.18 16.04
CA PRO A 340 2.22 -24.93 15.32
C PRO A 340 1.21 -25.00 14.16
N PRO A 341 0.26 -24.05 14.02
CA PRO A 341 -0.42 -23.88 12.74
C PRO A 341 0.63 -23.60 11.66
N LEU A 342 0.36 -23.95 10.40
CA LEU A 342 1.20 -23.50 9.29
C LEU A 342 1.33 -21.97 9.39
N PRO A 343 2.55 -21.40 9.51
CA PRO A 343 2.73 -20.00 9.83
C PRO A 343 1.99 -19.15 8.80
N HIS A 344 1.11 -18.24 9.26
CA HIS A 344 0.12 -17.51 8.46
C HIS A 344 0.73 -17.07 7.12
N SER A 345 0.40 -17.79 6.04
CA SER A 345 1.29 -17.83 4.88
C SER A 345 1.34 -16.51 4.12
N GLN A 346 2.33 -15.67 4.44
CA GLN A 346 2.65 -14.43 3.71
C GLN A 346 3.26 -14.71 2.33
N CYS A 347 3.50 -15.99 2.00
CA CYS A 347 3.83 -16.48 0.68
C CYS A 347 2.67 -16.23 -0.30
N PHE A 348 2.81 -15.17 -1.10
CA PHE A 348 1.84 -14.75 -2.12
C PHE A 348 2.49 -14.74 -3.49
N ILE A 349 1.91 -15.51 -4.42
CA ILE A 349 2.28 -15.50 -5.83
C ILE A 349 1.54 -14.33 -6.49
N ARG A 350 2.28 -13.36 -7.02
CA ARG A 350 1.74 -12.06 -7.47
C ARG A 350 1.64 -11.99 -8.99
N ILE A 351 0.45 -11.68 -9.50
CA ILE A 351 0.19 -11.51 -10.95
C ILE A 351 1.13 -10.46 -11.59
N LEU A 352 1.53 -9.44 -10.83
CA LEU A 352 2.52 -8.43 -11.25
C LEU A 352 3.86 -9.01 -11.75
N GLY A 353 4.27 -10.20 -11.32
CA GLY A 353 5.51 -10.85 -11.77
C GLY A 353 5.44 -11.38 -13.22
N MET A 354 4.23 -11.63 -13.73
CA MET A 354 4.00 -12.15 -15.09
C MET A 354 4.13 -11.06 -16.17
N LEU A 355 4.05 -9.78 -15.78
CA LEU A 355 3.98 -8.64 -16.70
C LEU A 355 5.31 -8.33 -17.39
N TYR A 356 5.22 -7.72 -18.58
CA TYR A 356 6.38 -7.23 -19.36
C TYR A 356 7.45 -8.31 -19.59
N GLY A 357 6.97 -9.47 -20.06
CA GLY A 357 7.74 -10.62 -20.51
C GLY A 357 8.24 -10.49 -21.95
N GLY A 358 8.13 -11.57 -22.73
CA GLY A 358 8.45 -11.60 -24.15
C GLY A 358 9.95 -11.56 -24.46
N ARG A 359 10.77 -12.32 -23.73
CA ARG A 359 12.22 -12.51 -24.05
C ARG A 359 12.57 -13.91 -24.55
N GLY A 360 11.57 -14.70 -24.94
CA GLY A 360 11.73 -16.05 -25.45
C GLY A 360 12.28 -17.06 -24.43
N MET A 361 12.38 -18.31 -24.85
CA MET A 361 12.74 -19.43 -23.97
C MET A 361 14.18 -19.36 -23.43
N ARG A 362 15.08 -18.55 -24.01
CA ARG A 362 16.41 -18.27 -23.42
C ARG A 362 16.32 -17.64 -22.02
N SER A 363 15.22 -16.92 -21.74
CA SER A 363 14.95 -16.29 -20.43
C SER A 363 14.21 -17.20 -19.43
N PHE A 364 13.77 -18.39 -19.85
CA PHE A 364 12.99 -19.32 -19.03
C PHE A 364 13.84 -19.97 -17.92
N LEU A 365 13.22 -20.23 -16.77
CA LEU A 365 13.93 -20.67 -15.56
C LEU A 365 14.74 -21.96 -15.75
N LEU A 366 14.16 -22.98 -16.38
CA LEU A 366 14.83 -24.28 -16.59
C LEU A 366 15.94 -24.25 -17.66
N ASN A 367 16.00 -23.19 -18.48
CA ASN A 367 17.06 -22.98 -19.48
C ASN A 367 18.26 -22.17 -18.92
N ARG A 368 18.19 -21.68 -17.68
CA ARG A 368 19.32 -21.01 -17.03
C ARG A 368 20.44 -22.02 -16.73
N LYS A 369 21.68 -21.57 -16.80
CA LYS A 369 22.89 -22.30 -16.39
C LYS A 369 23.20 -22.00 -14.91
N LYS A 370 23.85 -22.93 -14.19
CA LYS A 370 24.44 -22.64 -12.88
C LYS A 370 25.80 -21.95 -13.08
N LYS A 371 26.01 -20.78 -12.48
CA LYS A 371 27.33 -20.15 -12.30
C LYS A 371 27.97 -20.68 -11.01
N GLY A 372 29.28 -20.87 -10.98
CA GLY A 372 30.02 -21.29 -9.78
C GLY A 372 30.43 -22.77 -9.78
N GLY A 373 31.49 -23.07 -10.53
CA GLY A 373 32.22 -24.34 -10.62
C GLY A 373 33.45 -24.13 -11.52
N ALA A 374 34.51 -24.94 -11.37
CA ALA A 374 35.77 -24.75 -12.10
C ALA A 374 35.57 -24.82 -13.63
N GLU A 375 34.63 -25.64 -14.10
CA GLU A 375 34.29 -25.86 -15.52
C GLU A 375 33.34 -24.80 -16.11
N GLY A 376 33.08 -23.70 -15.40
CA GLY A 376 32.21 -22.62 -15.87
C GLY A 376 30.70 -22.95 -15.89
N PRO A 377 29.91 -22.33 -16.79
CA PRO A 377 28.46 -22.28 -16.65
C PRO A 377 27.74 -23.50 -17.29
N ARG A 378 27.45 -24.52 -16.48
CA ARG A 378 26.80 -25.78 -16.89
C ARG A 378 25.25 -25.77 -16.85
N ARG A 379 24.62 -26.70 -17.59
CA ARG A 379 23.16 -26.94 -17.55
C ARG A 379 22.70 -27.55 -16.21
N LEU A 380 21.42 -27.38 -15.86
CA LEU A 380 20.81 -27.93 -14.64
C LEU A 380 20.52 -29.43 -14.77
N GLN A 381 20.76 -30.15 -13.67
CA GLN A 381 20.43 -31.56 -13.45
C GLN A 381 19.40 -31.70 -12.31
N GLY A 382 18.89 -32.92 -12.08
CA GLY A 382 17.78 -33.15 -11.13
C GLY A 382 18.05 -32.66 -9.70
N TRP A 383 19.29 -32.82 -9.19
CA TRP A 383 19.67 -32.34 -7.86
C TRP A 383 19.74 -30.81 -7.77
N ASP A 384 20.14 -30.12 -8.84
CA ASP A 384 20.16 -28.65 -8.89
C ASP A 384 18.73 -28.10 -8.82
N LEU A 385 17.77 -28.81 -9.44
CA LEU A 385 16.37 -28.42 -9.40
C LEU A 385 15.74 -28.73 -8.04
N VAL A 386 16.11 -29.84 -7.39
CA VAL A 386 15.72 -30.12 -5.98
C VAL A 386 16.24 -29.03 -5.03
N ARG A 387 17.49 -28.57 -5.19
CA ARG A 387 18.05 -27.40 -4.47
C ARG A 387 17.21 -26.13 -4.70
N LEU A 388 16.94 -25.83 -5.97
CA LEU A 388 16.17 -24.63 -6.37
C LEU A 388 14.72 -24.62 -5.88
N VAL A 389 14.06 -25.78 -5.73
CA VAL A 389 12.68 -25.86 -5.23
C VAL A 389 12.57 -25.88 -3.71
N PHE A 390 13.45 -26.60 -3.02
CA PHE A 390 13.26 -26.89 -1.58
C PHE A 390 14.25 -26.19 -0.64
N PHE A 391 15.39 -25.65 -1.14
CA PHE A 391 16.51 -25.17 -0.31
C PHE A 391 16.89 -23.69 -0.57
N GLU A 392 17.74 -23.39 -1.55
CA GLU A 392 18.34 -22.05 -1.74
C GLU A 392 17.60 -21.16 -2.75
N GLY A 393 16.67 -21.71 -3.54
CA GLY A 393 15.92 -20.94 -4.52
C GLY A 393 16.77 -20.47 -5.69
N LEU A 394 16.41 -19.31 -6.28
CA LEU A 394 17.12 -18.73 -7.42
C LEU A 394 18.60 -18.37 -7.11
N ALA A 395 18.95 -18.18 -5.84
CA ALA A 395 20.34 -17.89 -5.43
C ALA A 395 21.29 -19.08 -5.68
N TYR A 396 20.75 -20.31 -5.78
CA TYR A 396 21.53 -21.51 -6.14
C TYR A 396 22.22 -21.39 -7.51
N LEU A 397 21.59 -20.66 -8.44
CA LEU A 397 22.13 -20.43 -9.79
C LEU A 397 23.36 -19.51 -9.80
N ASN A 398 23.55 -18.74 -8.73
CA ASN A 398 24.66 -17.81 -8.53
C ASN A 398 25.62 -18.33 -7.43
N GLY A 399 25.72 -19.65 -7.24
CA GLY A 399 26.68 -20.28 -6.33
C GLY A 399 26.33 -20.27 -4.83
N THR A 400 25.14 -19.78 -4.43
CA THR A 400 24.75 -19.81 -3.00
C THR A 400 24.28 -21.22 -2.61
N GLU A 401 25.04 -21.90 -1.74
CA GLU A 401 24.68 -23.21 -1.18
C GLU A 401 24.51 -23.16 0.34
N ARG A 402 23.51 -23.87 0.89
CA ARG A 402 23.23 -23.91 2.33
C ARG A 402 23.43 -25.32 2.90
N LYS A 403 23.84 -25.40 4.18
CA LYS A 403 23.90 -26.67 4.91
C LYS A 403 22.48 -27.31 4.96
N PRO A 404 22.35 -28.64 4.80
CA PRO A 404 23.41 -29.63 4.54
C PRO A 404 23.89 -29.60 3.08
N LYS A 405 25.18 -29.86 2.81
CA LYS A 405 25.74 -29.94 1.44
C LYS A 405 25.27 -31.20 0.67
N LYS A 406 25.22 -32.36 1.32
CA LYS A 406 24.58 -33.57 0.78
C LYS A 406 23.05 -33.48 0.94
N LEU A 407 22.28 -33.99 -0.03
CA LEU A 407 20.81 -34.03 0.05
C LEU A 407 20.35 -35.13 1.03
N PRO A 408 19.42 -34.87 1.96
CA PRO A 408 18.87 -35.92 2.83
C PRO A 408 18.15 -37.02 2.04
N ARG A 409 18.12 -38.26 2.56
CA ARG A 409 17.57 -39.47 1.88
C ARG A 409 16.24 -39.24 1.16
N ARG A 410 15.28 -38.54 1.80
CA ARG A 410 13.95 -38.21 1.22
C ARG A 410 14.02 -37.32 -0.02
N PHE A 411 14.99 -36.41 -0.10
CA PHE A 411 15.20 -35.56 -1.28
C PHE A 411 16.03 -36.25 -2.34
N PHE A 412 16.98 -37.10 -1.94
CA PHE A 412 17.78 -37.91 -2.85
C PHE A 412 16.92 -38.89 -3.67
N SER A 413 15.97 -39.59 -3.04
CA SER A 413 14.99 -40.46 -3.72
C SER A 413 14.06 -39.74 -4.72
N VAL A 414 14.05 -38.40 -4.71
CA VAL A 414 13.20 -37.56 -5.57
C VAL A 414 13.97 -37.00 -6.77
N VAL A 415 15.31 -37.03 -6.74
CA VAL A 415 16.18 -36.59 -7.86
C VAL A 415 15.84 -37.27 -9.20
N PRO A 416 15.48 -38.57 -9.28
CA PRO A 416 15.09 -39.20 -10.55
C PRO A 416 13.84 -38.55 -11.19
N LEU A 417 12.84 -38.17 -10.39
CA LEU A 417 11.62 -37.51 -10.88
C LEU A 417 11.91 -36.10 -11.41
N PHE A 418 12.83 -35.38 -10.76
CA PHE A 418 13.26 -34.05 -11.20
C PHE A 418 14.17 -34.13 -12.44
N THR A 419 14.95 -35.21 -12.58
CA THR A 419 15.69 -35.53 -13.81
C THR A 419 14.73 -35.86 -14.96
N GLN A 420 13.65 -36.62 -14.70
CA GLN A 420 12.60 -36.90 -15.68
C GLN A 420 11.87 -35.60 -16.11
N LEU A 421 11.56 -34.70 -15.17
CA LEU A 421 10.99 -33.38 -15.45
C LEU A 421 11.91 -32.55 -16.36
N LEU A 422 13.23 -32.54 -16.08
CA LEU A 422 14.21 -31.86 -16.94
C LEU A 422 14.36 -32.53 -18.32
N ARG A 423 14.23 -33.86 -18.44
CA ARG A 423 14.16 -34.55 -19.74
C ARG A 423 12.92 -34.12 -20.53
N GLY A 424 11.74 -34.18 -19.90
CA GLY A 424 10.47 -33.74 -20.50
C GLY A 424 10.48 -32.25 -20.91
N HIS A 425 11.11 -31.39 -20.13
CA HIS A 425 11.33 -29.98 -20.51
C HIS A 425 12.18 -29.84 -21.79
N ARG A 426 13.26 -30.62 -21.90
CA ARG A 426 14.18 -30.59 -23.06
C ARG A 426 13.54 -31.16 -24.33
N SER A 427 12.61 -32.11 -24.23
CA SER A 427 11.89 -32.69 -25.38
C SER A 427 10.57 -31.99 -25.72
N CYS A 428 10.04 -31.13 -24.85
CA CYS A 428 8.75 -30.45 -25.06
C CYS A 428 8.79 -29.50 -26.27
N PRO A 429 7.95 -29.72 -27.31
CA PRO A 429 7.96 -28.93 -28.54
C PRO A 429 7.17 -27.62 -28.37
N TYR A 430 7.61 -26.76 -27.44
CA TYR A 430 6.95 -25.51 -27.04
C TYR A 430 6.44 -24.67 -28.23
N SER A 431 7.23 -24.52 -29.30
CA SER A 431 6.84 -23.75 -30.50
C SER A 431 5.67 -24.39 -31.25
N LYS A 432 5.62 -25.72 -31.40
CA LYS A 432 4.51 -26.43 -32.06
C LYS A 432 3.22 -26.33 -31.23
N ILE A 433 3.33 -26.51 -29.90
CA ILE A 433 2.21 -26.36 -28.95
C ILE A 433 1.70 -24.90 -28.96
N MET A 434 2.61 -23.93 -29.06
CA MET A 434 2.28 -22.51 -29.18
C MET A 434 1.49 -22.22 -30.46
N GLN A 435 1.95 -22.66 -31.63
CA GLN A 435 1.20 -22.48 -32.89
C GLN A 435 -0.19 -23.15 -32.81
N ARG A 436 -0.31 -24.35 -32.24
CA ARG A 436 -1.59 -25.08 -32.13
C ARG A 436 -2.66 -24.35 -31.30
N PHE A 437 -2.29 -23.75 -30.17
CA PHE A 437 -3.27 -23.13 -29.24
C PHE A 437 -3.28 -21.60 -29.29
N CYS A 438 -2.23 -20.97 -29.78
CA CYS A 438 -2.00 -19.53 -29.85
C CYS A 438 -1.22 -19.20 -31.14
N PRO A 439 -1.82 -19.42 -32.34
CA PRO A 439 -1.16 -19.11 -33.61
C PRO A 439 -0.74 -17.63 -33.68
N GLY A 440 0.28 -17.36 -34.49
CA GLY A 440 0.65 -15.99 -34.88
C GLY A 440 -0.03 -15.61 -36.19
N LEU A 441 0.35 -14.45 -36.70
CA LEU A 441 0.32 -14.19 -38.14
C LEU A 441 1.08 -15.32 -38.86
N GLY A 442 0.68 -15.64 -40.10
CA GLY A 442 1.60 -16.27 -41.04
C GLY A 442 2.73 -15.29 -41.37
N ASP A 443 3.93 -15.79 -41.64
CA ASP A 443 5.13 -14.95 -41.82
C ASP A 443 5.18 -14.27 -43.22
N GLY A 444 4.02 -13.85 -43.77
CA GLY A 444 3.86 -13.31 -45.14
C GLY A 444 2.99 -12.05 -45.27
N GLU A 445 2.33 -11.56 -44.21
CA GLU A 445 1.58 -10.29 -44.25
C GLU A 445 2.37 -9.17 -43.54
N GLU A 446 2.93 -8.26 -44.34
CA GLU A 446 3.75 -7.14 -43.86
C GLU A 446 2.96 -5.85 -43.63
N GLY A 447 1.78 -5.71 -44.26
CA GLY A 447 1.02 -4.45 -44.31
C GLY A 447 0.18 -4.09 -43.07
N GLY A 448 0.09 -4.98 -42.06
CA GLY A 448 -0.93 -4.89 -41.01
C GLY A 448 -0.86 -3.64 -40.12
N GLY A 449 -1.94 -2.86 -40.09
CA GLY A 449 -2.04 -1.61 -39.35
C GLY A 449 -2.09 -1.79 -37.82
N MET A 450 -1.80 -0.73 -37.05
CA MET A 450 -1.86 -0.81 -35.58
C MET A 450 -3.26 -1.22 -35.06
N ALA A 451 -4.32 -0.78 -35.76
CA ALA A 451 -5.70 -1.15 -35.45
C ALA A 451 -5.99 -2.65 -35.60
N GLU A 452 -5.32 -3.35 -36.53
CA GLU A 452 -5.46 -4.80 -36.75
C GLU A 452 -4.61 -5.62 -35.79
N LEU A 453 -3.42 -5.13 -35.44
CA LEU A 453 -2.50 -5.80 -34.51
C LEU A 453 -2.95 -5.70 -33.04
N LEU A 454 -3.68 -4.64 -32.66
CA LEU A 454 -4.17 -4.43 -31.28
C LEU A 454 -5.19 -5.48 -30.79
N PRO A 455 -6.12 -6.00 -31.62
CA PRO A 455 -6.97 -7.15 -31.30
C PRO A 455 -6.24 -8.50 -31.21
N GLN A 456 -5.05 -8.66 -31.80
CA GLN A 456 -4.33 -9.95 -31.92
C GLN A 456 -3.66 -10.40 -30.61
N HIS A 457 -4.45 -10.53 -29.54
CA HIS A 457 -4.02 -11.07 -28.25
C HIS A 457 -4.67 -12.43 -27.95
N SER A 458 -3.89 -13.37 -27.41
CA SER A 458 -4.44 -14.64 -26.94
C SER A 458 -5.40 -14.43 -25.77
N SER A 459 -6.53 -15.13 -25.78
CA SER A 459 -7.44 -15.15 -24.63
C SER A 459 -6.81 -15.93 -23.47
N PRO A 460 -7.16 -15.60 -22.19
CA PRO A 460 -6.67 -16.36 -21.03
C PRO A 460 -6.94 -17.86 -21.10
N HIS A 461 -8.01 -18.26 -21.81
CA HIS A 461 -8.33 -19.67 -22.03
C HIS A 461 -7.38 -20.35 -23.04
N ARG A 462 -7.05 -19.70 -24.16
CA ARG A 462 -6.04 -20.22 -25.12
C ARG A 462 -4.65 -20.34 -24.47
N VAL A 463 -4.25 -19.35 -23.66
CA VAL A 463 -3.01 -19.40 -22.86
C VAL A 463 -3.06 -20.55 -21.83
N TYR A 464 -4.21 -20.77 -21.17
CA TYR A 464 -4.40 -21.91 -20.28
C TYR A 464 -4.25 -23.26 -21.00
N LEU A 465 -4.81 -23.43 -22.20
CA LEU A 465 -4.66 -24.67 -22.97
C LEU A 465 -3.19 -24.94 -23.33
N PHE A 466 -2.46 -23.91 -23.81
CA PHE A 466 -1.02 -23.99 -24.04
C PHE A 466 -0.24 -24.41 -22.77
N VAL A 467 -0.51 -23.76 -21.63
CA VAL A 467 0.17 -24.07 -20.35
C VAL A 467 -0.21 -25.45 -19.83
N ARG A 468 -1.47 -25.89 -20.00
CA ARG A 468 -1.96 -27.23 -19.63
C ARG A 468 -1.17 -28.30 -20.35
N GLU A 469 -1.02 -28.20 -21.66
CA GLU A 469 -0.30 -29.20 -22.45
C GLU A 469 1.19 -29.24 -22.10
N CYS A 470 1.81 -28.07 -21.90
CA CYS A 470 3.19 -27.99 -21.41
C CYS A 470 3.37 -28.66 -20.03
N LEU A 471 2.42 -28.48 -19.10
CA LEU A 471 2.45 -29.14 -17.79
C LEU A 471 2.27 -30.67 -17.90
N MET A 472 1.38 -31.13 -18.81
CA MET A 472 1.15 -32.56 -19.03
C MET A 472 2.37 -33.28 -19.62
N LEU A 473 3.10 -32.63 -20.53
CA LEU A 473 4.30 -33.20 -21.16
C LEU A 473 5.54 -33.11 -20.27
N VAL A 474 5.65 -32.08 -19.42
CA VAL A 474 6.87 -31.82 -18.65
C VAL A 474 6.84 -32.35 -17.22
N VAL A 475 5.68 -32.46 -16.55
CA VAL A 475 5.62 -32.86 -15.13
C VAL A 475 5.22 -34.34 -14.99
N PRO A 476 6.13 -35.24 -14.56
CA PRO A 476 5.85 -36.66 -14.41
C PRO A 476 4.59 -36.96 -13.58
N PRO A 477 3.72 -37.91 -14.01
CA PRO A 477 2.49 -38.27 -13.30
C PRO A 477 2.70 -38.55 -11.80
N LYS A 478 3.81 -39.23 -11.48
CA LYS A 478 4.21 -39.60 -10.11
C LYS A 478 4.42 -38.40 -9.17
N LEU A 479 4.67 -37.19 -9.66
CA LEU A 479 4.79 -35.98 -8.81
C LEU A 479 3.43 -35.46 -8.31
N TRP A 480 2.34 -35.65 -9.08
CA TRP A 480 1.00 -35.23 -8.65
C TRP A 480 0.41 -36.17 -7.58
N GLY A 481 0.87 -37.41 -7.51
CA GLY A 481 0.34 -38.46 -6.64
C GLY A 481 -0.97 -39.07 -7.17
N SER A 482 -1.95 -38.22 -7.54
CA SER A 482 -3.22 -38.64 -8.14
C SER A 482 -3.76 -37.65 -9.16
N ASP A 483 -4.64 -38.11 -10.03
CA ASP A 483 -5.34 -37.25 -11.00
C ASP A 483 -6.24 -36.21 -10.33
N HIS A 484 -6.77 -36.49 -9.14
CA HIS A 484 -7.48 -35.51 -8.33
C HIS A 484 -6.60 -34.29 -8.02
N ASN A 485 -5.34 -34.52 -7.62
CA ASN A 485 -4.38 -33.45 -7.36
C ASN A 485 -4.00 -32.71 -8.65
N ARG A 486 -3.74 -33.45 -9.75
CA ARG A 486 -3.41 -32.91 -11.08
C ARG A 486 -4.50 -31.98 -11.60
N LEU A 487 -5.75 -32.45 -11.62
CA LEU A 487 -6.92 -31.68 -12.07
C LEU A 487 -7.22 -30.49 -11.13
N THR A 488 -7.04 -30.65 -9.81
CA THR A 488 -7.17 -29.54 -8.85
C THR A 488 -6.12 -28.45 -9.13
N PHE A 489 -4.86 -28.81 -9.36
CA PHE A 489 -3.81 -27.85 -9.70
C PHE A 489 -4.07 -27.17 -11.06
N LEU A 490 -4.44 -27.93 -12.09
CA LEU A 490 -4.78 -27.37 -13.41
C LEU A 490 -5.98 -26.39 -13.33
N SER A 491 -6.95 -26.65 -12.44
CA SER A 491 -8.02 -25.70 -12.14
C SER A 491 -7.49 -24.43 -11.46
N ARG A 492 -6.52 -24.53 -10.53
CA ARG A 492 -5.84 -23.36 -9.95
C ARG A 492 -5.08 -22.56 -11.01
N VAL A 493 -4.40 -23.21 -11.97
CA VAL A 493 -3.72 -22.55 -13.09
C VAL A 493 -4.71 -21.81 -14.01
N ARG A 494 -5.85 -22.43 -14.37
CA ARG A 494 -6.91 -21.77 -15.15
C ARG A 494 -7.41 -20.49 -14.47
N ASN A 495 -7.67 -20.57 -13.16
CA ASN A 495 -8.10 -19.41 -12.38
C ASN A 495 -7.00 -18.34 -12.32
N PHE A 496 -5.75 -18.71 -12.03
CA PHE A 496 -4.58 -17.81 -11.97
C PHE A 496 -4.40 -16.97 -13.24
N LEU A 497 -4.50 -17.58 -14.42
CA LEU A 497 -4.37 -16.88 -15.70
C LEU A 497 -5.55 -15.93 -16.01
N SER A 498 -6.68 -16.06 -15.29
CA SER A 498 -7.86 -15.19 -15.39
C SER A 498 -7.95 -14.10 -14.31
N MET A 499 -6.95 -14.00 -13.43
CA MET A 499 -6.88 -13.00 -12.36
C MET A 499 -6.40 -11.64 -12.87
N GLY A 500 -6.97 -10.57 -12.31
CA GLY A 500 -6.61 -9.20 -12.62
C GLY A 500 -5.22 -8.81 -12.10
N LYS A 501 -4.66 -7.78 -12.74
CA LYS A 501 -3.29 -7.26 -12.55
C LYS A 501 -2.74 -7.22 -11.12
N PHE A 502 -3.57 -6.84 -10.14
CA PHE A 502 -3.16 -6.63 -8.74
C PHE A 502 -3.55 -7.77 -7.78
N GLU A 503 -4.19 -8.83 -8.29
CA GLU A 503 -4.53 -10.00 -7.47
C GLU A 503 -3.28 -10.87 -7.15
N LYS A 504 -3.44 -11.74 -6.15
CA LYS A 504 -2.35 -12.59 -5.64
C LYS A 504 -2.89 -13.88 -5.02
N VAL A 505 -2.38 -15.04 -5.42
CA VAL A 505 -2.77 -16.36 -4.86
C VAL A 505 -1.98 -16.63 -3.59
N SER A 506 -2.64 -17.14 -2.54
CA SER A 506 -1.95 -17.64 -1.34
C SER A 506 -1.66 -19.13 -1.41
N LEU A 507 -0.62 -19.58 -0.70
CA LEU A 507 -0.29 -21.01 -0.62
C LEU A 507 -1.45 -21.86 -0.06
N ALA A 508 -2.24 -21.30 0.86
CA ALA A 508 -3.43 -21.97 1.40
C ALA A 508 -4.52 -22.19 0.33
N GLU A 509 -4.75 -21.22 -0.56
CA GLU A 509 -5.69 -21.38 -1.70
C GLU A 509 -5.20 -22.45 -2.68
N LEU A 510 -3.89 -22.50 -2.94
CA LEU A 510 -3.27 -23.49 -3.83
C LEU A 510 -3.37 -24.92 -3.28
N MET A 511 -3.12 -25.10 -1.98
CA MET A 511 -3.24 -26.39 -1.28
C MET A 511 -4.70 -26.81 -0.97
N TRP A 512 -5.69 -25.93 -1.18
CA TRP A 512 -7.08 -26.23 -0.82
C TRP A 512 -7.67 -27.39 -1.63
N LYS A 513 -8.04 -28.47 -0.92
CA LYS A 513 -8.46 -29.80 -1.42
C LYS A 513 -7.36 -30.67 -2.07
N ILE A 514 -6.07 -30.35 -1.93
CA ILE A 514 -4.97 -31.24 -2.34
C ILE A 514 -4.83 -32.40 -1.34
N LYS A 515 -4.80 -33.64 -1.84
CA LYS A 515 -4.60 -34.87 -1.07
C LYS A 515 -3.10 -35.14 -0.91
N VAL A 516 -2.51 -34.70 0.20
CA VAL A 516 -1.06 -34.79 0.46
C VAL A 516 -0.54 -36.23 0.52
N ASN A 517 -1.35 -37.18 1.01
CA ASN A 517 -0.93 -38.58 1.16
C ASN A 517 -1.01 -39.41 -0.12
N ASP A 518 -1.57 -38.88 -1.21
CA ASP A 518 -1.52 -39.52 -2.54
C ASP A 518 -0.10 -39.43 -3.14
N CYS A 519 0.66 -38.40 -2.75
CA CYS A 519 2.02 -38.16 -3.23
C CYS A 519 3.04 -39.11 -2.59
N ASP A 520 3.18 -40.30 -3.18
CA ASP A 520 4.08 -41.36 -2.70
C ASP A 520 5.54 -40.91 -2.52
N TRP A 521 6.02 -40.00 -3.37
CA TRP A 521 7.39 -39.45 -3.31
C TRP A 521 7.68 -38.61 -2.05
N LEU A 522 6.65 -38.23 -1.28
CA LEU A 522 6.81 -37.53 0.00
C LEU A 522 7.03 -38.50 1.18
N LYS A 523 6.79 -39.81 1.01
CA LYS A 523 6.76 -40.81 2.09
C LYS A 523 8.16 -41.39 2.32
N ILE A 524 8.58 -41.52 3.59
CA ILE A 524 9.77 -42.31 3.95
C ILE A 524 9.39 -43.80 4.10
N SER A 525 8.30 -44.09 4.83
CA SER A 525 7.63 -45.39 4.81
C SER A 525 6.26 -45.24 4.15
N LYS A 526 5.87 -46.25 3.34
CA LYS A 526 4.52 -46.39 2.80
C LYS A 526 3.53 -47.06 3.77
N LYS A 527 4.03 -47.82 4.75
CA LYS A 527 3.24 -48.52 5.78
C LYS A 527 3.29 -47.79 7.12
N GLY A 528 2.22 -47.88 7.91
CA GLY A 528 2.12 -47.31 9.26
C GLY A 528 1.35 -45.99 9.39
N ARG A 529 0.94 -45.66 10.63
CA ARG A 529 0.14 -44.46 10.96
C ARG A 529 0.99 -43.20 10.82
N CYS A 530 0.54 -42.20 10.05
CA CYS A 530 1.30 -40.96 9.84
C CYS A 530 1.16 -40.00 11.04
N PRO A 531 2.25 -39.62 11.74
CA PRO A 531 2.18 -38.61 12.79
C PRO A 531 1.80 -37.22 12.25
N PRO A 532 1.15 -36.35 13.03
CA PRO A 532 0.76 -35.02 12.54
C PRO A 532 1.94 -34.11 12.16
N GLY A 533 3.08 -34.24 12.83
CA GLY A 533 4.31 -33.52 12.49
C GLY A 533 4.88 -33.90 11.12
N GLU A 534 4.86 -35.20 10.79
CA GLU A 534 5.24 -35.73 9.47
C GLU A 534 4.24 -35.28 8.40
N LEU A 535 2.92 -35.32 8.67
CA LEU A 535 1.91 -34.80 7.75
C LEU A 535 2.11 -33.29 7.49
N SER A 536 2.41 -32.50 8.53
CA SER A 536 2.75 -31.07 8.41
C SER A 536 4.03 -30.85 7.60
N TYR A 537 5.04 -31.71 7.74
CA TYR A 537 6.24 -31.66 6.92
C TYR A 537 5.96 -32.00 5.44
N ARG A 538 5.26 -33.10 5.14
CA ARG A 538 4.80 -33.45 3.78
C ARG A 538 3.98 -32.32 3.14
N THR A 539 3.09 -31.70 3.91
CA THR A 539 2.24 -30.57 3.47
C THR A 539 3.09 -29.35 3.10
N ARG A 540 4.14 -29.05 3.86
CA ARG A 540 5.10 -27.97 3.54
C ARG A 540 5.88 -28.27 2.26
N LEU A 541 6.40 -29.50 2.09
CA LEU A 541 7.14 -29.89 0.88
C LEU A 541 6.26 -29.86 -0.38
N LEU A 542 5.03 -30.42 -0.32
CA LEU A 542 4.11 -30.35 -1.45
C LEU A 542 3.70 -28.90 -1.75
N GLY A 543 3.52 -28.08 -0.71
CA GLY A 543 3.29 -26.65 -0.85
C GLY A 543 4.43 -25.91 -1.56
N GLN A 544 5.69 -26.21 -1.24
CA GLN A 544 6.86 -25.68 -1.95
C GLN A 544 6.86 -26.10 -3.43
N LEU A 545 6.61 -27.38 -3.74
CA LEU A 545 6.55 -27.86 -5.12
C LEU A 545 5.42 -27.18 -5.91
N LEU A 546 4.19 -27.14 -5.40
CA LEU A 546 3.07 -26.55 -6.12
C LEU A 546 3.25 -25.03 -6.28
N ALA A 547 3.78 -24.34 -5.27
CA ALA A 547 4.13 -22.93 -5.38
C ALA A 547 5.18 -22.69 -6.46
N TRP A 548 6.23 -23.51 -6.51
CA TRP A 548 7.25 -23.43 -7.56
C TRP A 548 6.71 -23.79 -8.95
N LEU A 549 5.80 -24.75 -9.07
CA LEU A 549 5.15 -25.04 -10.37
C LEU A 549 4.31 -23.85 -10.86
N LEU A 550 3.70 -23.06 -9.96
CA LEU A 550 2.92 -21.88 -10.35
C LEU A 550 3.79 -20.63 -10.60
N ASP A 551 4.69 -20.30 -9.68
CA ASP A 551 5.54 -19.09 -9.73
C ASP A 551 6.84 -19.29 -10.53
N GLY A 552 7.48 -20.46 -10.41
CA GLY A 552 8.75 -20.80 -11.06
C GLY A 552 8.61 -21.43 -12.45
N TYR A 553 7.56 -22.22 -12.71
CA TYR A 553 7.30 -22.80 -14.02
C TYR A 553 6.23 -22.00 -14.81
N VAL A 554 4.97 -21.98 -14.36
CA VAL A 554 3.86 -21.39 -15.15
C VAL A 554 4.07 -19.90 -15.42
N LEU A 555 4.36 -19.09 -14.40
CA LEU A 555 4.58 -17.65 -14.55
C LEU A 555 5.79 -17.36 -15.45
N PHE A 556 6.92 -18.06 -15.29
CA PHE A 556 8.09 -17.87 -16.17
C PHE A 556 7.84 -18.35 -17.60
N LEU A 557 7.03 -19.40 -17.81
CA LEU A 557 6.71 -19.90 -19.15
C LEU A 557 5.85 -18.88 -19.91
N VAL A 558 4.80 -18.36 -19.27
CA VAL A 558 3.98 -17.28 -19.85
C VAL A 558 4.82 -16.03 -20.08
N ARG A 559 5.67 -15.64 -19.12
CA ARG A 559 6.60 -14.51 -19.23
C ARG A 559 7.68 -14.69 -20.31
N ALA A 560 8.04 -15.92 -20.68
CA ALA A 560 8.97 -16.20 -21.78
C ALA A 560 8.29 -16.07 -23.15
N MET A 561 7.10 -16.66 -23.30
CA MET A 561 6.39 -16.79 -24.59
C MET A 561 5.49 -15.59 -24.95
N PHE A 562 4.96 -14.88 -23.95
CA PHE A 562 4.02 -13.78 -24.14
C PHE A 562 4.54 -12.47 -23.53
N TYR A 563 4.16 -11.35 -24.15
CA TYR A 563 4.16 -10.06 -23.48
C TYR A 563 2.79 -9.83 -22.83
N VAL A 564 2.77 -9.74 -21.51
CA VAL A 564 1.53 -9.53 -20.72
C VAL A 564 1.45 -8.10 -20.23
N THR A 565 0.33 -7.44 -20.52
CA THR A 565 0.07 -6.02 -20.19
C THR A 565 -1.43 -5.76 -19.98
N GLU A 566 -1.79 -4.66 -19.32
CA GLU A 566 -3.18 -4.17 -19.28
C GLU A 566 -3.58 -3.44 -20.58
N SER A 567 -4.88 -3.15 -20.76
CA SER A 567 -5.35 -2.19 -21.76
C SER A 567 -6.13 -1.06 -21.08
N PHE A 568 -6.05 0.15 -21.63
CA PHE A 568 -6.63 1.35 -21.05
C PHE A 568 -8.14 1.25 -20.78
N GLY A 569 -8.90 0.63 -21.70
CA GLY A 569 -10.34 0.42 -21.51
C GLY A 569 -10.68 -0.67 -20.49
N GLN A 570 -9.99 -1.82 -20.55
CA GLN A 570 -10.38 -3.06 -19.85
C GLN A 570 -9.94 -3.12 -18.36
N LYS A 571 -9.67 -1.96 -17.74
CA LYS A 571 -9.32 -1.76 -16.32
C LYS A 571 -8.16 -2.70 -15.86
N ASN A 572 -8.40 -3.66 -14.97
CA ASN A 572 -7.36 -4.58 -14.47
C ASN A 572 -7.21 -5.89 -15.27
N ALA A 573 -7.93 -6.07 -16.38
CA ALA A 573 -7.81 -7.25 -17.23
C ALA A 573 -6.42 -7.30 -17.91
N LEU A 574 -5.97 -8.51 -18.23
CA LEU A 574 -4.67 -8.75 -18.86
C LEU A 574 -4.85 -9.26 -20.30
N ARG A 575 -4.08 -8.68 -21.22
CA ARG A 575 -3.92 -9.15 -22.60
C ARG A 575 -2.58 -9.87 -22.73
N PHE A 576 -2.57 -10.96 -23.51
CA PHE A 576 -1.42 -11.84 -23.71
C PHE A 576 -1.02 -11.79 -25.20
N TYR A 577 -0.12 -10.87 -25.55
CA TYR A 577 0.36 -10.75 -26.92
C TYR A 577 1.53 -11.72 -27.17
N ARG A 578 1.63 -12.27 -28.38
CA ARG A 578 2.85 -12.94 -28.84
C ARG A 578 3.99 -11.94 -28.95
N TYR A 579 5.23 -12.38 -28.77
CA TYR A 579 6.39 -11.50 -28.86
C TYR A 579 6.51 -10.82 -30.24
N GLN A 580 6.26 -11.54 -31.33
CA GLN A 580 6.33 -10.99 -32.69
C GLN A 580 5.32 -9.84 -32.91
N VAL A 581 4.04 -10.09 -32.61
CA VAL A 581 2.96 -9.09 -32.70
C VAL A 581 3.27 -7.87 -31.82
N TRP A 582 3.75 -8.11 -30.59
CA TRP A 582 4.11 -7.03 -29.67
C TRP A 582 5.35 -6.24 -30.13
N ALA A 583 6.32 -6.87 -30.79
CA ALA A 583 7.48 -6.19 -31.36
C ALA A 583 7.07 -5.25 -32.50
N LYS A 584 6.30 -5.75 -33.50
CA LYS A 584 5.74 -4.90 -34.58
C LYS A 584 4.92 -3.74 -34.00
N LEU A 585 4.06 -3.99 -33.01
CA LEU A 585 3.31 -2.93 -32.29
C LEU A 585 4.22 -1.87 -31.64
N GLN A 586 5.25 -2.28 -30.89
CA GLN A 586 6.17 -1.36 -30.23
C GLN A 586 6.93 -0.48 -31.23
N GLU A 587 7.33 -1.06 -32.36
CA GLU A 587 8.05 -0.37 -33.43
C GLU A 587 7.17 0.67 -34.13
N LEU A 588 5.97 0.29 -34.57
CA LEU A 588 5.00 1.21 -35.16
C LEU A 588 4.66 2.39 -34.23
N ALA A 589 4.49 2.12 -32.94
CA ALA A 589 4.22 3.17 -31.95
C ALA A 589 5.43 4.09 -31.73
N PHE A 590 6.65 3.57 -31.74
CA PHE A 590 7.85 4.38 -31.56
C PHE A 590 8.18 5.21 -32.81
N ARG A 591 8.01 4.65 -34.01
CA ARG A 591 8.10 5.37 -35.29
C ARG A 591 7.17 6.60 -35.32
N GLY A 592 5.95 6.46 -34.79
CA GLY A 592 4.98 7.54 -34.64
C GLY A 592 5.35 8.66 -33.64
N HIS A 593 6.38 8.50 -32.81
CA HIS A 593 6.96 9.57 -31.99
C HIS A 593 8.16 10.26 -32.66
N ILE A 594 8.93 9.51 -33.46
CA ILE A 594 10.04 10.06 -34.27
C ILE A 594 9.49 10.99 -35.36
N THR A 595 8.48 10.53 -36.12
CA THR A 595 7.85 11.33 -37.19
C THR A 595 7.16 12.61 -36.70
N LYS A 596 6.90 12.74 -35.40
CA LYS A 596 6.33 13.94 -34.76
C LYS A 596 7.39 14.88 -34.16
N GLY A 597 8.68 14.60 -34.38
CA GLY A 597 9.79 15.37 -33.81
C GLY A 597 9.89 15.32 -32.28
N GLN A 598 9.21 14.37 -31.63
CA GLN A 598 9.18 14.27 -30.17
C GLN A 598 10.44 13.57 -29.63
N MET A 599 10.99 12.65 -30.42
CA MET A 599 12.19 11.87 -30.13
C MET A 599 13.21 12.05 -31.26
N SER A 600 14.43 12.47 -30.94
CA SER A 600 15.57 12.49 -31.86
C SER A 600 16.53 11.34 -31.57
N GLU A 601 17.18 10.80 -32.59
CA GLU A 601 18.27 9.83 -32.42
C GLU A 601 19.59 10.57 -32.14
N LEU A 602 20.38 10.06 -31.19
CA LEU A 602 21.70 10.62 -30.87
C LEU A 602 22.81 9.87 -31.61
N THR A 603 23.75 10.60 -32.20
CA THR A 603 24.93 9.99 -32.83
C THR A 603 25.86 9.36 -31.78
N PRO A 604 26.73 8.39 -32.15
CA PRO A 604 27.67 7.80 -31.20
C PRO A 604 28.57 8.82 -30.49
N THR A 605 29.00 9.87 -31.20
CA THR A 605 29.76 10.98 -30.64
C THR A 605 28.97 11.79 -29.61
N GLN A 606 27.71 12.13 -29.92
CA GLN A 606 26.80 12.78 -28.97
C GLN A 606 26.51 11.92 -27.74
N VAL A 607 26.46 10.59 -27.89
CA VAL A 607 26.28 9.64 -26.77
C VAL A 607 27.52 9.59 -25.87
N MET A 608 28.73 9.69 -26.45
CA MET A 608 29.99 9.77 -25.68
C MET A 608 30.14 11.10 -24.93
N SER A 609 29.63 12.21 -25.49
CA SER A 609 29.63 13.53 -24.83
C SER A 609 28.51 13.73 -23.80
N LEU A 610 27.73 12.70 -23.45
CA LEU A 610 26.66 12.83 -22.45
C LEU A 610 27.23 13.04 -21.04
N PRO A 611 26.72 14.00 -20.24
CA PRO A 611 27.15 14.20 -18.87
C PRO A 611 27.08 12.92 -18.02
N LYS A 612 28.06 12.70 -17.13
CA LYS A 612 28.09 11.53 -16.23
C LYS A 612 26.81 11.38 -15.39
N THR A 613 26.12 12.50 -15.11
CA THR A 613 24.83 12.59 -14.40
C THR A 613 23.60 12.13 -15.22
N THR A 614 23.72 11.97 -16.53
CA THR A 614 22.62 11.57 -17.45
C THR A 614 21.94 10.28 -16.98
N VAL A 615 20.61 10.26 -16.98
CA VAL A 615 19.82 9.10 -16.55
C VAL A 615 19.19 8.34 -17.72
N THR A 616 19.25 7.01 -17.64
CA THR A 616 18.63 6.11 -18.61
C THR A 616 17.17 5.88 -18.28
N ALA A 617 16.30 6.09 -19.26
CA ALA A 617 14.89 5.76 -19.18
C ALA A 617 14.51 4.66 -20.18
N ARG A 618 13.50 3.88 -19.81
CA ARG A 618 12.93 2.80 -20.61
C ARG A 618 11.45 3.05 -20.85
N LEU A 619 11.03 2.88 -22.10
CA LEU A 619 9.64 2.97 -22.50
C LEU A 619 8.83 1.74 -22.07
N ARG A 620 7.58 1.98 -21.70
CA ARG A 620 6.54 0.99 -21.44
C ARG A 620 5.29 1.39 -22.21
N PHE A 621 4.85 0.54 -23.13
CA PHE A 621 3.70 0.77 -24.00
C PHE A 621 2.44 0.13 -23.36
N ILE A 622 1.29 0.80 -23.46
CA ILE A 622 -0.03 0.31 -23.04
C ILE A 622 -1.02 0.45 -24.21
N PRO A 623 -1.67 -0.63 -24.67
CA PRO A 623 -2.67 -0.57 -25.73
C PRO A 623 -3.94 0.19 -25.33
N LYS A 624 -4.35 1.15 -26.17
CA LYS A 624 -5.69 1.73 -26.20
C LYS A 624 -6.58 0.92 -27.16
N THR A 625 -7.52 1.58 -27.84
CA THR A 625 -8.39 1.05 -28.91
C THR A 625 -7.71 1.07 -30.27
N ASP A 626 -7.09 2.20 -30.60
CA ASP A 626 -6.54 2.62 -31.89
C ASP A 626 -5.01 2.74 -31.91
N SER A 627 -4.45 3.00 -30.72
CA SER A 627 -3.10 3.53 -30.52
C SER A 627 -2.47 2.93 -29.26
N MET A 628 -1.19 3.23 -29.00
CA MET A 628 -0.54 2.89 -27.73
C MET A 628 -0.14 4.13 -26.94
N ARG A 629 -0.37 4.10 -25.63
CA ARG A 629 0.16 5.10 -24.69
C ARG A 629 1.56 4.69 -24.26
N VAL A 630 2.53 5.59 -24.46
CA VAL A 630 3.90 5.43 -23.94
C VAL A 630 3.98 5.97 -22.52
N ILE A 631 4.70 5.26 -21.65
CA ILE A 631 5.05 5.68 -20.30
C ILE A 631 6.55 5.51 -20.12
N THR A 632 7.23 6.58 -19.75
CA THR A 632 8.67 6.66 -19.55
C THR A 632 9.01 6.32 -18.10
N ARG A 633 9.87 5.33 -17.88
CA ARG A 633 10.37 4.95 -16.55
C ARG A 633 11.88 5.07 -16.51
N VAL A 634 12.42 5.93 -15.64
CA VAL A 634 13.86 5.95 -15.34
C VAL A 634 14.26 4.60 -14.75
N THR A 635 15.28 3.95 -15.32
CA THR A 635 15.72 2.59 -14.99
C THR A 635 17.17 2.58 -14.52
N GLY A 636 17.34 2.28 -13.24
CA GLY A 636 18.64 2.20 -12.58
C GLY A 636 18.46 1.94 -11.08
N MET A 637 19.50 1.41 -10.43
CA MET A 637 19.62 1.30 -8.96
C MET A 637 20.93 1.91 -8.44
N ASP A 638 21.76 2.40 -9.35
CA ASP A 638 22.92 3.26 -9.16
C ASP A 638 22.61 4.51 -8.30
N PRO A 639 23.63 5.16 -7.71
CA PRO A 639 23.45 6.38 -6.93
C PRO A 639 22.82 7.53 -7.72
N LYS A 640 23.24 7.75 -8.98
CA LYS A 640 22.75 8.88 -9.79
C LYS A 640 21.26 8.80 -10.09
N THR A 641 20.74 7.62 -10.49
CA THR A 641 19.30 7.42 -10.71
C THR A 641 18.50 7.60 -9.42
N ARG A 642 19.02 7.16 -8.27
CA ARG A 642 18.37 7.37 -6.97
C ARG A 642 18.38 8.84 -6.54
N SER A 643 19.42 9.60 -6.88
CA SER A 643 19.51 11.05 -6.66
C SER A 643 18.55 11.83 -7.57
N PHE A 644 18.53 11.52 -8.87
CA PHE A 644 17.57 12.11 -9.83
C PHE A 644 16.12 11.85 -9.40
N GLN A 645 15.79 10.62 -9.00
CA GLN A 645 14.48 10.29 -8.44
C GLN A 645 14.20 10.96 -7.07
N ALA A 646 15.20 11.49 -6.36
CA ALA A 646 14.97 12.39 -5.23
C ALA A 646 14.62 13.79 -5.78
N ARG A 647 15.52 14.44 -6.53
CA ARG A 647 15.33 15.80 -7.05
C ARG A 647 14.03 16.00 -7.84
N VAL A 648 13.53 14.99 -8.59
CA VAL A 648 12.19 15.04 -9.24
C VAL A 648 11.05 15.21 -8.24
N ARG A 649 11.15 14.60 -7.05
CA ARG A 649 10.17 14.77 -5.97
C ARG A 649 10.41 16.06 -5.18
N ASP A 650 11.65 16.54 -5.10
CA ASP A 650 12.00 17.80 -4.45
C ASP A 650 11.45 18.98 -5.26
N LEU A 651 11.68 19.03 -6.58
CA LEU A 651 11.02 19.97 -7.50
C LEU A 651 9.49 19.92 -7.39
N LEU A 652 8.87 18.73 -7.45
CA LEU A 652 7.42 18.59 -7.32
C LEU A 652 6.87 19.21 -6.02
N ASP A 653 7.63 19.12 -4.92
CA ASP A 653 7.19 19.69 -3.66
C ASP A 653 7.40 21.20 -3.60
N VAL A 654 8.47 21.75 -4.19
CA VAL A 654 8.69 23.20 -4.36
C VAL A 654 7.58 23.82 -5.22
N LEU A 655 7.28 23.26 -6.40
CA LEU A 655 6.17 23.70 -7.25
C LEU A 655 4.81 23.68 -6.49
N ARG A 656 4.61 22.71 -5.58
CA ARG A 656 3.44 22.64 -4.70
C ARG A 656 3.45 23.65 -3.55
N VAL A 657 4.59 24.24 -3.17
CA VAL A 657 4.62 25.39 -2.27
C VAL A 657 4.18 26.64 -3.04
N CYS A 658 4.79 26.91 -4.19
CA CYS A 658 4.45 28.05 -5.05
C CYS A 658 2.95 28.10 -5.40
N VAL A 659 2.38 26.98 -5.85
CA VAL A 659 0.94 26.84 -6.16
C VAL A 659 0.01 27.03 -4.94
N ARG A 660 0.51 26.86 -3.71
CA ARG A 660 -0.26 27.15 -2.49
C ARG A 660 -0.14 28.60 -2.01
N ALA A 661 0.95 29.28 -2.37
CA ALA A 661 1.09 30.73 -2.17
C ALA A 661 0.24 31.50 -3.20
N SER A 662 0.32 31.10 -4.47
CA SER A 662 -0.36 31.74 -5.60
C SER A 662 -1.22 30.73 -6.39
N PRO A 663 -2.47 30.45 -5.95
CA PRO A 663 -3.35 29.49 -6.62
C PRO A 663 -3.72 29.87 -8.07
N SER A 664 -3.62 31.15 -8.42
CA SER A 664 -3.85 31.68 -9.78
C SER A 664 -2.95 31.06 -10.84
N LEU A 665 -1.76 30.58 -10.47
CA LEU A 665 -0.80 29.91 -11.36
C LEU A 665 -1.38 28.65 -12.06
N LEU A 666 -2.45 28.06 -11.52
CA LEU A 666 -3.12 26.90 -12.10
C LEU A 666 -4.26 27.24 -13.06
N GLY A 667 -4.64 28.52 -13.18
CA GLY A 667 -5.83 28.94 -13.91
C GLY A 667 -7.08 28.18 -13.44
N SER A 668 -7.80 27.58 -14.39
CA SER A 668 -9.04 26.83 -14.19
C SER A 668 -8.86 25.34 -13.85
N THR A 669 -7.67 24.94 -13.36
CA THR A 669 -7.41 23.53 -12.99
C THR A 669 -8.27 23.06 -11.81
N VAL A 670 -9.03 21.98 -12.00
CA VAL A 670 -9.64 21.18 -10.92
C VAL A 670 -8.85 19.89 -10.69
N TRP A 671 -8.59 19.51 -9.43
CA TRP A 671 -7.84 18.28 -9.11
C TRP A 671 -8.72 17.07 -8.86
N GLY A 672 -10.04 17.26 -8.77
CA GLY A 672 -11.01 16.17 -8.68
C GLY A 672 -12.39 16.62 -8.21
N MET A 673 -13.20 15.63 -7.80
CA MET A 673 -14.63 15.76 -7.51
C MET A 673 -14.98 16.86 -6.49
N THR A 674 -14.11 17.14 -5.52
CA THR A 674 -14.31 18.21 -4.53
C THR A 674 -14.18 19.61 -5.11
N ASP A 675 -13.36 19.78 -6.15
CA ASP A 675 -13.13 21.06 -6.79
C ASP A 675 -14.19 21.31 -7.86
N ILE A 676 -14.55 20.28 -8.62
CA ILE A 676 -15.72 20.29 -9.52
C ILE A 676 -16.99 20.64 -8.73
N HIS A 677 -17.19 20.07 -7.53
CA HIS A 677 -18.29 20.44 -6.64
C HIS A 677 -18.24 21.92 -6.26
N ARG A 678 -17.06 22.43 -5.92
CA ARG A 678 -16.85 23.83 -5.50
C ARG A 678 -17.26 24.81 -6.58
N VAL A 679 -16.84 24.56 -7.82
CA VAL A 679 -17.15 25.40 -8.99
C VAL A 679 -18.64 25.30 -9.35
N LEU A 680 -19.18 24.08 -9.51
CA LEU A 680 -20.60 23.92 -9.86
C LEU A 680 -21.54 24.48 -8.77
N SER A 681 -21.18 24.38 -7.49
CA SER A 681 -21.98 24.90 -6.37
C SER A 681 -22.10 26.43 -6.33
N SER A 682 -21.19 27.19 -6.95
CA SER A 682 -21.34 28.65 -7.04
C SER A 682 -22.32 29.11 -8.11
N PHE A 683 -22.61 28.26 -9.12
CA PHE A 683 -23.47 28.61 -10.26
C PHE A 683 -24.84 27.90 -10.21
N ALA A 684 -24.87 26.61 -9.86
CA ALA A 684 -26.09 25.80 -9.84
C ALA A 684 -27.27 26.39 -9.01
N PRO A 685 -27.08 27.04 -7.85
CA PRO A 685 -28.19 27.66 -7.12
C PRO A 685 -28.87 28.81 -7.87
N ARG A 686 -28.12 29.56 -8.69
CA ARG A 686 -28.66 30.66 -9.52
C ARG A 686 -29.46 30.08 -10.69
N GLN A 687 -28.85 29.13 -11.41
CA GLN A 687 -29.48 28.41 -12.52
C GLN A 687 -30.77 27.68 -12.11
N LYS A 688 -30.81 27.09 -10.90
CA LYS A 688 -32.02 26.42 -10.37
C LYS A 688 -33.11 27.38 -9.89
N HIS A 689 -32.81 28.67 -9.73
CA HIS A 689 -33.79 29.71 -9.42
C HIS A 689 -34.29 30.43 -10.68
N ASN A 690 -33.44 30.60 -11.69
CA ASN A 690 -33.82 31.15 -12.99
C ASN A 690 -33.15 30.31 -14.09
N LEU A 691 -33.95 29.51 -14.80
CA LEU A 691 -33.48 28.55 -15.80
C LEU A 691 -33.15 29.27 -17.11
N GLN A 692 -31.89 29.66 -17.28
CA GLN A 692 -31.37 30.22 -18.53
C GLN A 692 -30.80 29.11 -19.44
N PRO A 693 -30.79 29.28 -20.76
CA PRO A 693 -30.08 28.37 -21.66
C PRO A 693 -28.57 28.44 -21.38
N LEU A 694 -27.93 27.28 -21.25
CA LEU A 694 -26.49 27.17 -21.01
C LEU A 694 -25.78 26.49 -22.18
N TYR A 695 -24.70 27.11 -22.64
CA TYR A 695 -23.85 26.62 -23.71
C TYR A 695 -22.63 25.92 -23.13
N PHE A 696 -22.47 24.65 -23.51
CA PHE A 696 -21.41 23.76 -23.08
C PHE A 696 -20.42 23.55 -24.22
N VAL A 697 -19.13 23.70 -23.94
CA VAL A 697 -18.05 23.35 -24.87
C VAL A 697 -17.04 22.46 -24.18
N LYS A 698 -16.86 21.24 -24.71
CA LYS A 698 -15.82 20.31 -24.28
C LYS A 698 -14.74 20.17 -25.34
N VAL A 699 -13.49 20.17 -24.89
CA VAL A 699 -12.30 20.03 -25.74
C VAL A 699 -11.32 19.06 -25.08
N ASP A 700 -10.75 18.13 -25.86
CA ASP A 700 -9.71 17.17 -25.45
C ASP A 700 -8.42 17.50 -26.20
N VAL A 701 -7.33 17.75 -25.46
CA VAL A 701 -6.04 18.13 -26.05
C VAL A 701 -5.22 16.89 -26.42
N SER A 702 -4.97 16.75 -27.72
CA SER A 702 -4.32 15.60 -28.33
C SER A 702 -2.85 15.50 -27.93
N GLY A 703 -2.56 14.64 -26.94
CA GLY A 703 -1.20 14.34 -26.53
C GLY A 703 -0.54 15.45 -25.71
N ALA A 704 -1.31 16.15 -24.85
CA ALA A 704 -0.86 17.29 -24.04
C ALA A 704 0.52 17.15 -23.36
N TYR A 705 0.87 15.97 -22.84
CA TYR A 705 2.21 15.75 -22.27
C TYR A 705 3.32 15.71 -23.32
N ASP A 706 3.04 15.20 -24.51
CA ASP A 706 4.04 14.93 -25.56
C ASP A 706 4.18 16.13 -26.54
N SER A 707 3.25 17.10 -26.48
CA SER A 707 3.21 18.26 -27.39
C SER A 707 3.81 19.55 -26.83
N LEU A 708 3.97 19.68 -25.51
CA LEU A 708 4.49 20.88 -24.83
C LEU A 708 5.91 21.26 -25.32
N PRO A 709 6.14 22.48 -25.83
CA PRO A 709 7.47 22.96 -26.20
C PRO A 709 8.36 23.17 -24.97
N HIS A 710 9.63 22.73 -25.04
CA HIS A 710 10.61 22.95 -23.97
C HIS A 710 10.89 24.44 -23.67
N PRO A 711 10.94 25.36 -24.66
CA PRO A 711 11.10 26.79 -24.37
C PRO A 711 9.96 27.37 -23.51
N GLN A 712 8.70 27.10 -23.87
CA GLN A 712 7.54 27.60 -23.11
C GLN A 712 7.46 27.00 -21.70
N LEU A 713 7.91 25.75 -21.54
CA LEU A 713 8.07 25.10 -20.23
C LEU A 713 9.13 25.81 -19.38
N LEU A 714 10.28 26.15 -19.95
CA LEU A 714 11.36 26.87 -19.26
C LEU A 714 10.96 28.31 -18.91
N GLU A 715 10.21 29.00 -19.78
CA GLU A 715 9.69 30.34 -19.51
C GLU A 715 8.72 30.34 -18.32
N VAL A 716 7.62 29.57 -18.39
CA VAL A 716 6.54 29.58 -17.38
C VAL A 716 7.04 29.10 -16.02
N ILE A 717 7.87 28.06 -15.99
CA ILE A 717 8.46 27.56 -14.73
C ILE A 717 9.60 28.47 -14.24
N GLY A 718 10.33 29.12 -15.15
CA GLY A 718 11.35 30.12 -14.83
C GLY A 718 10.77 31.33 -14.13
N GLN A 719 9.75 31.98 -14.71
CA GLN A 719 9.00 33.08 -14.10
C GLN A 719 8.44 32.69 -12.72
N MET A 720 7.89 31.48 -12.59
CA MET A 720 7.34 31.00 -11.32
C MET A 720 8.42 30.73 -10.26
N LEU A 721 9.62 30.27 -10.64
CA LEU A 721 10.72 29.98 -9.72
C LEU A 721 11.61 31.19 -9.42
N SER A 722 11.70 32.20 -10.29
CA SER A 722 12.49 33.42 -10.03
C SER A 722 11.98 34.18 -8.81
N HIS A 723 10.67 34.20 -8.58
CA HIS A 723 10.06 34.79 -7.38
C HIS A 723 10.42 34.08 -6.06
N VAL A 724 11.01 32.89 -6.13
CA VAL A 724 11.39 32.07 -4.95
C VAL A 724 12.83 31.55 -5.07
N LYS A 725 13.69 32.20 -5.87
CA LYS A 725 15.04 31.71 -6.18
C LYS A 725 15.90 31.52 -4.91
N GLU A 726 15.90 32.55 -4.06
CA GLU A 726 16.66 32.61 -2.80
C GLU A 726 15.93 31.92 -1.62
N GLU A 727 14.68 31.50 -1.81
CA GLU A 727 13.88 30.83 -0.77
C GLU A 727 14.37 29.41 -0.46
N VAL A 728 14.28 29.03 0.81
CA VAL A 728 14.67 27.71 1.31
C VAL A 728 13.42 26.92 1.71
N PHE A 729 13.23 25.77 1.09
CA PHE A 729 12.06 24.90 1.34
C PHE A 729 12.40 23.73 2.27
N SER A 730 11.62 23.56 3.35
CA SER A 730 11.85 22.51 4.36
C SER A 730 10.99 21.26 4.08
N VAL A 731 11.60 20.18 3.59
CA VAL A 731 10.89 18.97 3.10
C VAL A 731 10.69 17.91 4.19
N ARG A 732 9.62 18.01 4.98
CA ARG A 732 9.29 17.10 6.10
C ARG A 732 8.66 15.78 5.65
N ARG A 733 8.90 14.68 6.39
CA ARG A 733 8.41 13.32 6.08
C ARG A 733 7.88 12.62 7.33
N TYR A 734 6.59 12.26 7.32
CA TYR A 734 5.91 11.67 8.48
C TYR A 734 4.86 10.63 8.08
N ALA A 735 4.56 9.69 8.97
CA ALA A 735 3.38 8.84 8.89
C ALA A 735 2.24 9.49 9.69
N LYS A 736 1.05 9.63 9.09
CA LYS A 736 -0.19 9.99 9.79
C LYS A 736 -0.98 8.71 10.06
N VAL A 737 -1.27 8.41 11.32
CA VAL A 737 -2.11 7.30 11.77
C VAL A 737 -3.38 7.86 12.41
N TRP A 738 -4.55 7.35 12.06
CA TRP A 738 -5.84 7.82 12.60
C TRP A 738 -6.90 6.71 12.64
N LEU A 739 -7.99 6.94 13.37
CA LEU A 739 -9.12 6.02 13.44
C LEU A 739 -10.22 6.44 12.45
N ASP A 740 -10.57 5.57 11.50
CA ASP A 740 -11.75 5.70 10.66
C ASP A 740 -12.90 4.90 11.28
N SER A 741 -14.06 5.52 11.46
CA SER A 741 -15.18 4.93 12.22
C SER A 741 -15.79 3.66 11.60
N HIS A 742 -15.57 3.40 10.30
CA HIS A 742 -16.11 2.23 9.60
C HIS A 742 -15.02 1.35 8.97
N GLU A 743 -13.85 1.90 8.62
CA GLU A 743 -12.72 1.11 8.09
C GLU A 743 -11.66 0.73 9.14
N GLY A 744 -11.71 1.29 10.34
CA GLY A 744 -10.77 1.01 11.44
C GLY A 744 -9.50 1.88 11.37
N ILE A 745 -8.40 1.39 11.95
CA ILE A 745 -7.14 2.15 12.01
C ILE A 745 -6.55 2.28 10.60
N LYS A 746 -6.31 3.53 10.17
CA LYS A 746 -5.66 3.86 8.90
C LYS A 746 -4.29 4.46 9.11
N LYS A 747 -3.43 4.32 8.10
CA LYS A 747 -2.13 4.99 8.01
C LYS A 747 -1.87 5.50 6.59
N THR A 748 -1.24 6.66 6.47
CA THR A 748 -0.64 7.16 5.22
C THR A 748 0.74 7.73 5.49
N PHE A 749 1.64 7.63 4.52
CA PHE A 749 2.92 8.34 4.54
C PHE A 749 2.76 9.66 3.79
N VAL A 750 3.17 10.75 4.43
CA VAL A 750 3.09 12.11 3.90
C VAL A 750 4.51 12.65 3.76
N ARG A 751 4.75 13.33 2.65
CA ARG A 751 5.89 14.22 2.46
C ARG A 751 5.32 15.59 2.10
N GLN A 752 5.82 16.61 2.78
CA GLN A 752 5.28 17.96 2.76
C GLN A 752 6.45 18.93 2.85
N ALA A 753 6.62 19.75 1.81
CA ALA A 753 7.45 20.94 1.88
C ALA A 753 6.61 22.15 2.28
N ASP A 754 7.23 23.09 2.99
CA ASP A 754 6.73 24.44 3.25
C ASP A 754 7.95 25.40 3.22
N PHE A 755 7.73 26.70 3.04
CA PHE A 755 8.78 27.72 3.21
C PHE A 755 9.43 27.58 4.60
N ARG A 756 10.75 27.72 4.70
CA ARG A 756 11.45 27.72 5.99
C ARG A 756 11.00 28.97 6.77
N LYS A 757 10.40 28.76 7.94
CA LYS A 757 10.05 29.84 8.86
C LYS A 757 11.05 29.83 10.01
N ASP A 758 11.74 30.95 10.22
CA ASP A 758 12.86 31.02 11.18
C ASP A 758 12.43 31.01 12.66
N THR A 759 11.13 30.91 12.93
CA THR A 759 10.62 30.65 14.27
C THR A 759 10.94 29.23 14.71
N VAL A 760 11.90 29.10 15.64
CA VAL A 760 12.34 27.86 16.32
C VAL A 760 11.17 26.97 16.80
N ALA A 761 10.06 27.59 17.21
CA ALA A 761 8.83 26.89 17.59
C ALA A 761 8.26 25.99 16.47
N SER A 762 8.41 26.37 15.20
CA SER A 762 7.96 25.59 14.04
C SER A 762 8.90 24.45 13.66
N SER A 763 10.17 24.51 14.09
CA SER A 763 11.21 23.54 13.74
C SER A 763 10.91 22.14 14.28
N ASN A 764 10.37 22.01 15.48
CA ASN A 764 10.05 20.71 16.10
C ASN A 764 8.67 20.15 15.69
N MET A 765 8.49 18.83 15.84
CA MET A 765 7.25 18.12 15.49
C MET A 765 6.02 18.63 16.26
N LYS A 766 6.19 19.10 17.50
CA LYS A 766 5.09 19.62 18.32
C LYS A 766 4.49 20.90 17.72
N GLY A 767 5.32 21.89 17.36
CA GLY A 767 4.86 23.12 16.72
C GLY A 767 4.30 22.91 15.32
N PHE A 768 4.90 22.00 14.54
CA PHE A 768 4.37 21.59 13.24
C PHE A 768 2.98 20.92 13.34
N LEU A 769 2.74 20.08 14.36
CA LEU A 769 1.41 19.51 14.61
C LEU A 769 0.41 20.54 15.19
N MET A 770 0.88 21.59 15.87
CA MET A 770 0.05 22.74 16.26
C MET A 770 -0.41 23.56 15.05
N SER A 771 0.46 23.83 14.06
CA SER A 771 0.06 24.56 12.84
C SER A 771 -0.89 23.71 11.99
N LEU A 772 -0.62 22.42 11.79
CA LEU A 772 -1.52 21.52 11.07
C LEU A 772 -2.92 21.38 11.72
N GLN A 773 -3.03 21.49 13.05
CA GLN A 773 -4.32 21.55 13.75
C GLN A 773 -4.99 22.93 13.63
N ARG A 774 -4.23 24.03 13.66
CA ARG A 774 -4.76 25.39 13.43
C ARG A 774 -5.31 25.57 12.00
N GLU A 775 -4.67 24.92 11.03
CA GLU A 775 -5.04 24.94 9.61
C GLU A 775 -6.12 23.89 9.25
N GLY A 776 -6.64 23.12 10.23
CA GLY A 776 -7.67 22.09 10.01
C GLY A 776 -7.22 20.84 9.24
N LYS A 777 -5.92 20.72 8.91
CA LYS A 777 -5.35 19.64 8.07
C LYS A 777 -5.20 18.30 8.80
N VAL A 778 -5.04 18.35 10.12
CA VAL A 778 -4.86 17.17 10.98
C VAL A 778 -5.64 17.36 12.27
N HIS A 779 -6.47 16.37 12.61
CA HIS A 779 -7.10 16.17 13.92
C HIS A 779 -7.17 14.66 14.19
N ASP A 780 -7.39 14.25 15.44
CA ASP A 780 -7.63 12.86 15.86
C ASP A 780 -6.53 11.85 15.43
N ALA A 781 -5.30 12.31 15.29
CA ALA A 781 -4.23 11.57 14.62
C ALA A 781 -2.93 11.52 15.43
N ILE A 782 -2.16 10.46 15.18
CA ILE A 782 -0.81 10.28 15.69
C ILE A 782 0.17 10.45 14.52
N LEU A 783 1.13 11.37 14.65
CA LEU A 783 2.23 11.54 13.70
C LEU A 783 3.48 10.75 14.13
N VAL A 784 4.21 10.19 13.16
CA VAL A 784 5.49 9.51 13.39
C VAL A 784 6.51 9.98 12.37
N GLU A 785 7.59 10.62 12.80
CA GLU A 785 8.61 11.16 11.91
C GLU A 785 9.49 10.06 11.28
N GLN A 786 10.14 10.35 10.15
CA GLN A 786 10.93 9.38 9.39
C GLN A 786 12.43 9.71 9.35
N VAL A 787 13.24 8.65 9.25
CA VAL A 787 14.73 8.59 9.23
C VAL A 787 15.44 9.54 8.25
N ARG A 788 14.73 10.21 7.35
CA ARG A 788 15.33 11.24 6.49
C ARG A 788 15.01 12.60 7.07
N VAL A 789 16.06 13.23 7.61
CA VAL A 789 16.18 14.66 7.90
C VAL A 789 15.46 15.46 6.81
N GLY A 790 14.80 16.54 7.22
CA GLY A 790 14.14 17.44 6.27
C GLY A 790 15.19 18.03 5.33
N CYS A 791 15.13 17.64 4.05
CA CYS A 791 16.00 18.25 3.05
C CYS A 791 15.61 19.73 2.95
N ASN A 792 16.57 20.62 3.20
CA ASN A 792 16.49 21.97 2.67
C ASN A 792 16.72 21.88 1.16
N VAL A 793 15.95 22.65 0.39
CA VAL A 793 16.02 22.71 -1.07
C VAL A 793 15.91 24.18 -1.45
N HIS A 794 16.83 24.69 -2.26
CA HIS A 794 16.78 26.08 -2.72
C HIS A 794 15.88 26.21 -3.97
N GLY A 795 15.34 27.40 -4.21
CA GLY A 795 14.64 27.71 -5.46
C GLY A 795 15.55 27.55 -6.68
N GLN A 796 16.77 28.09 -6.59
CA GLN A 796 17.82 27.95 -7.61
C GLN A 796 18.12 26.48 -7.96
N ASP A 797 18.37 25.61 -6.96
CA ASP A 797 18.58 24.16 -7.14
C ASP A 797 17.45 23.50 -7.95
N SER A 798 16.23 24.01 -7.80
CA SER A 798 15.02 23.46 -8.39
C SER A 798 14.89 23.87 -9.85
N MET A 799 15.24 25.10 -10.19
CA MET A 799 15.26 25.59 -11.58
C MET A 799 16.36 24.91 -12.40
N GLU A 800 17.58 24.85 -11.87
CA GLU A 800 18.69 24.12 -12.51
C GLU A 800 18.35 22.65 -12.73
N PHE A 801 17.71 22.01 -11.75
CA PHE A 801 17.28 20.63 -11.90
C PHE A 801 16.16 20.45 -12.92
N PHE A 802 15.27 21.43 -13.08
CA PHE A 802 14.24 21.37 -14.11
C PHE A 802 14.84 21.40 -15.51
N THR A 803 15.79 22.31 -15.77
CA THR A 803 16.58 22.35 -17.01
C THR A 803 17.39 21.06 -17.21
N HIS A 804 17.99 20.50 -16.16
CA HIS A 804 18.67 19.19 -16.21
C HIS A 804 17.71 18.05 -16.55
N MET A 805 16.48 18.05 -16.04
CA MET A 805 15.49 16.99 -16.27
C MET A 805 15.08 16.88 -17.74
N LEU A 806 14.81 18.03 -18.38
CA LEU A 806 14.44 18.09 -19.81
C LEU A 806 15.60 17.67 -20.71
N THR A 807 16.82 18.09 -20.38
CA THR A 807 18.00 17.90 -21.25
C THR A 807 18.72 16.57 -21.07
N SER A 808 18.76 16.02 -19.85
CA SER A 808 19.70 14.96 -19.44
C SER A 808 19.03 13.61 -19.13
N SER A 809 17.90 13.34 -19.79
CA SER A 809 17.27 12.02 -19.81
C SER A 809 17.32 11.42 -21.22
N VAL A 810 17.80 10.17 -21.33
CA VAL A 810 17.95 9.46 -22.61
C VAL A 810 17.22 8.14 -22.60
N ILE A 811 16.68 7.75 -23.75
CA ILE A 811 15.81 6.59 -23.95
C ILE A 811 16.51 5.59 -24.88
N TYR A 812 16.62 4.34 -24.43
CA TYR A 812 17.15 3.25 -25.25
C TYR A 812 16.01 2.48 -25.93
N PHE A 813 16.08 2.34 -27.25
CA PHE A 813 15.13 1.53 -28.03
C PHE A 813 15.91 0.69 -29.06
N GLY A 814 15.72 -0.63 -29.02
CA GLY A 814 16.57 -1.57 -29.76
C GLY A 814 18.03 -1.47 -29.30
N LYS A 815 18.93 -1.15 -30.25
CA LYS A 815 20.35 -0.82 -30.00
C LYS A 815 20.65 0.69 -30.01
N LYS A 816 19.67 1.54 -30.32
CA LYS A 816 19.82 2.99 -30.55
C LYS A 816 19.46 3.82 -29.31
N VAL A 817 20.03 5.02 -29.21
CA VAL A 817 19.82 5.97 -28.10
C VAL A 817 19.10 7.21 -28.61
N PHE A 818 18.08 7.67 -27.89
CA PHE A 818 17.22 8.78 -28.28
C PHE A 818 17.06 9.80 -27.16
N ARG A 819 16.86 11.07 -27.53
CA ARG A 819 16.56 12.19 -26.62
C ARG A 819 15.11 12.64 -26.81
N GLN A 820 14.43 13.00 -25.74
CA GLN A 820 13.12 13.65 -25.84
C GLN A 820 13.34 15.14 -26.12
N CYS A 821 12.95 15.61 -27.30
CA CYS A 821 13.10 17.01 -27.73
C CYS A 821 11.81 17.85 -27.59
N ARG A 822 10.66 17.18 -27.41
CA ARG A 822 9.37 17.83 -27.20
C ARG A 822 8.53 17.06 -26.18
N GLY A 823 7.76 17.78 -25.38
CA GLY A 823 6.96 17.24 -24.30
C GLY A 823 7.76 16.81 -23.07
N ILE A 824 7.05 16.26 -22.09
CA ILE A 824 7.53 15.86 -20.77
C ILE A 824 7.25 14.38 -20.51
N PRO A 825 8.11 13.66 -19.78
CA PRO A 825 8.04 12.21 -19.67
C PRO A 825 6.76 11.74 -18.95
N GLN A 826 5.88 11.06 -19.69
CA GLN A 826 4.66 10.48 -19.13
C GLN A 826 4.99 9.45 -18.05
N GLY A 827 4.44 9.62 -16.85
CA GLY A 827 4.70 8.75 -15.70
C GLY A 827 5.78 9.25 -14.73
N SER A 828 6.45 10.37 -15.02
CA SER A 828 7.10 11.15 -13.96
C SER A 828 6.04 11.78 -13.05
N VAL A 829 6.37 11.94 -11.76
CA VAL A 829 5.42 12.42 -10.73
C VAL A 829 5.11 13.91 -10.83
N VAL A 830 5.89 14.66 -11.63
CA VAL A 830 5.78 16.12 -11.78
C VAL A 830 5.02 16.54 -13.05
N SER A 831 4.91 15.67 -14.05
CA SER A 831 4.43 16.04 -15.39
C SER A 831 3.00 16.59 -15.41
N SER A 832 2.09 16.04 -14.59
CA SER A 832 0.72 16.55 -14.47
C SER A 832 0.66 17.98 -13.90
N LEU A 833 1.59 18.35 -13.01
CA LEU A 833 1.64 19.70 -12.46
C LEU A 833 2.24 20.69 -13.47
N LEU A 834 3.31 20.31 -14.17
CA LEU A 834 3.91 21.12 -15.24
C LEU A 834 2.88 21.42 -16.35
N CYS A 835 2.14 20.41 -16.80
CA CYS A 835 1.09 20.57 -17.80
C CYS A 835 -0.01 21.55 -17.32
N CYS A 836 -0.46 21.44 -16.07
CA CYS A 836 -1.47 22.34 -15.51
C CYS A 836 -0.97 23.77 -15.28
N LEU A 837 0.34 23.97 -15.04
CA LEU A 837 0.97 25.29 -14.96
C LEU A 837 1.07 25.95 -16.35
N CYS A 838 1.55 25.22 -17.37
CA CYS A 838 1.61 25.74 -18.74
C CYS A 838 0.23 26.11 -19.30
N TYR A 839 -0.79 25.26 -19.13
CA TYR A 839 -2.15 25.62 -19.54
C TYR A 839 -2.83 26.61 -18.58
N GLY A 840 -2.40 26.72 -17.31
CA GLY A 840 -2.82 27.78 -16.41
C GLY A 840 -2.31 29.16 -16.84
N HIS A 841 -1.09 29.24 -17.37
CA HIS A 841 -0.52 30.47 -17.96
C HIS A 841 -1.16 30.85 -19.31
N MET A 842 -1.60 29.86 -20.07
CA MET A 842 -2.36 30.05 -21.32
C MET A 842 -3.79 30.59 -21.07
N GLU A 843 -4.38 30.30 -19.90
CA GLU A 843 -5.76 30.67 -19.56
C GLU A 843 -5.89 32.11 -19.08
N LYS A 844 -6.52 32.96 -19.91
CA LYS A 844 -7.06 34.27 -19.47
C LYS A 844 -8.54 34.15 -19.11
N THR A 845 -9.00 35.05 -18.25
CA THR A 845 -10.17 34.94 -17.37
C THR A 845 -11.49 34.54 -18.06
N LEU A 846 -11.90 33.27 -17.93
CA LEU A 846 -13.23 32.76 -18.30
C LEU A 846 -13.73 31.71 -17.28
N CYS A 847 -15.04 31.42 -17.27
CA CYS A 847 -15.67 30.45 -16.36
C CYS A 847 -15.44 28.98 -16.81
N LEU A 848 -14.17 28.59 -16.86
CA LEU A 848 -13.67 27.32 -17.37
C LEU A 848 -13.40 26.33 -16.23
N MET A 849 -13.53 25.02 -16.51
CA MET A 849 -12.96 23.93 -15.70
C MET A 849 -12.03 23.08 -16.56
N ARG A 850 -10.84 22.75 -16.04
CA ARG A 850 -9.88 21.87 -16.73
C ARG A 850 -9.36 20.76 -15.81
N LEU A 851 -9.38 19.52 -16.31
CA LEU A 851 -8.72 18.38 -15.68
C LEU A 851 -7.57 17.90 -16.56
N VAL A 852 -6.40 18.54 -16.40
CA VAL A 852 -5.20 18.34 -17.23
C VAL A 852 -5.45 18.62 -18.72
N ASP A 853 -5.86 17.62 -19.49
CA ASP A 853 -6.06 17.62 -20.94
C ASP A 853 -7.54 17.69 -21.38
N ASP A 854 -8.49 17.47 -20.45
CA ASP A 854 -9.94 17.67 -20.64
C ASP A 854 -10.35 19.09 -20.21
N PHE A 855 -10.84 19.92 -21.15
CA PHE A 855 -11.41 21.26 -20.91
C PHE A 855 -12.95 21.22 -20.98
N LEU A 856 -13.62 22.00 -20.12
CA LEU A 856 -15.08 22.22 -20.14
C LEU A 856 -15.42 23.68 -19.80
N LEU A 857 -15.96 24.41 -20.77
CA LEU A 857 -16.60 25.72 -20.59
C LEU A 857 -18.12 25.54 -20.41
N ILE A 858 -18.71 26.29 -19.49
CA ILE A 858 -20.16 26.45 -19.31
C ILE A 858 -20.45 27.96 -19.25
N THR A 859 -21.27 28.48 -20.14
CA THR A 859 -21.61 29.92 -20.20
C THR A 859 -23.04 30.15 -20.72
N PRO A 860 -23.79 31.16 -20.24
CA PRO A 860 -25.05 31.57 -20.86
C PRO A 860 -24.85 32.37 -22.17
N ASP A 861 -23.62 32.75 -22.52
CA ASP A 861 -23.31 33.55 -23.72
C ASP A 861 -22.78 32.68 -24.86
N LEU A 862 -23.58 32.60 -25.94
CA LEU A 862 -23.25 31.85 -27.15
C LEU A 862 -22.00 32.39 -27.87
N SER A 863 -21.76 33.71 -27.83
CA SER A 863 -20.62 34.33 -28.50
C SER A 863 -19.29 33.94 -27.84
N GLN A 864 -19.26 33.87 -26.50
CA GLN A 864 -18.13 33.34 -25.74
C GLN A 864 -17.90 31.86 -26.02
N ALA A 865 -18.96 31.04 -26.08
CA ALA A 865 -18.87 29.62 -26.39
C ALA A 865 -18.29 29.37 -27.80
N GLN A 866 -18.76 30.11 -28.80
CA GLN A 866 -18.25 30.05 -30.17
C GLN A 866 -16.80 30.56 -30.28
N THR A 867 -16.45 31.65 -29.60
CA THR A 867 -15.10 32.23 -29.61
C THR A 867 -14.08 31.31 -28.93
N PHE A 868 -14.44 30.70 -27.80
CA PHE A 868 -13.62 29.72 -27.09
C PHE A 868 -13.39 28.47 -27.95
N LEU A 869 -14.45 27.94 -28.58
CA LEU A 869 -14.36 26.81 -29.51
C LEU A 869 -13.44 27.13 -30.69
N LYS A 870 -13.66 28.25 -31.39
CA LYS A 870 -12.84 28.69 -32.53
C LYS A 870 -11.36 28.83 -32.16
N THR A 871 -11.07 29.47 -31.02
CA THR A 871 -9.70 29.68 -30.53
C THR A 871 -8.99 28.35 -30.25
N LEU A 872 -9.63 27.41 -29.55
CA LEU A 872 -9.01 26.12 -29.28
C LEU A 872 -8.92 25.21 -30.50
N MET A 873 -9.88 25.27 -31.43
CA MET A 873 -9.84 24.46 -32.66
C MET A 873 -8.79 24.93 -33.67
N ALA A 874 -8.47 26.22 -33.71
CA ALA A 874 -7.27 26.72 -34.40
C ALA A 874 -5.95 26.24 -33.74
N GLY A 875 -6.02 25.84 -32.47
CA GLY A 875 -4.88 25.43 -31.66
C GLY A 875 -4.11 26.62 -31.09
N VAL A 876 -3.22 26.34 -30.14
CA VAL A 876 -2.30 27.34 -29.56
C VAL A 876 -0.86 26.80 -29.69
N PRO A 877 -0.18 27.04 -30.83
CA PRO A 877 1.11 26.43 -31.13
C PRO A 877 2.20 26.70 -30.09
N GLN A 878 2.22 27.91 -29.52
CA GLN A 878 3.13 28.33 -28.44
C GLN A 878 3.12 27.36 -27.23
N TYR A 879 1.95 26.84 -26.86
CA TYR A 879 1.78 25.90 -25.75
C TYR A 879 1.70 24.44 -26.21
N GLY A 880 1.86 24.18 -27.52
CA GLY A 880 1.62 22.87 -28.11
C GLY A 880 0.18 22.38 -27.94
N CYS A 881 -0.79 23.28 -27.75
CA CYS A 881 -2.19 22.93 -27.60
C CYS A 881 -2.78 22.59 -28.98
N VAL A 882 -3.11 21.32 -29.20
CA VAL A 882 -3.70 20.81 -30.45
C VAL A 882 -4.90 19.96 -30.08
N VAL A 883 -6.08 20.27 -30.64
CA VAL A 883 -7.35 19.65 -30.25
C VAL A 883 -7.63 18.37 -31.02
N ASN A 884 -8.20 17.36 -30.33
CA ASN A 884 -8.76 16.19 -30.98
C ASN A 884 -10.22 16.46 -31.40
N ALA A 885 -10.44 16.85 -32.66
CA ALA A 885 -11.76 17.19 -33.20
C ALA A 885 -12.83 16.12 -32.94
N GLN A 886 -12.49 14.82 -33.06
CA GLN A 886 -13.40 13.68 -32.86
C GLN A 886 -13.93 13.52 -31.42
N LYS A 887 -13.38 14.28 -30.46
CA LYS A 887 -13.79 14.29 -29.06
C LYS A 887 -14.41 15.62 -28.60
N VAL A 888 -14.40 16.64 -29.45
CA VAL A 888 -15.05 17.92 -29.17
C VAL A 888 -16.55 17.68 -29.09
N ALA A 889 -17.20 18.26 -28.08
CA ALA A 889 -18.65 18.17 -27.93
C ALA A 889 -19.25 19.52 -27.56
N VAL A 890 -20.42 19.83 -28.14
CA VAL A 890 -21.18 21.06 -27.94
C VAL A 890 -22.68 20.77 -27.88
N ASN A 891 -23.48 21.62 -27.23
CA ASN A 891 -24.95 21.50 -27.18
C ASN A 891 -25.70 22.58 -27.97
N PHE A 892 -25.03 23.26 -28.91
CA PHE A 892 -25.58 24.34 -29.73
C PHE A 892 -25.13 24.25 -31.19
N PRO A 893 -25.94 24.74 -32.14
CA PRO A 893 -25.54 24.80 -33.55
C PRO A 893 -24.33 25.73 -33.74
N VAL A 894 -23.29 25.21 -34.35
CA VAL A 894 -22.17 26.02 -34.87
C VAL A 894 -22.65 26.63 -36.19
N ARG A 895 -22.73 27.96 -36.28
CA ARG A 895 -23.28 28.64 -37.46
C ARG A 895 -22.44 28.38 -38.70
N GLU A 896 -23.13 28.22 -39.82
CA GLU A 896 -22.55 27.97 -41.15
C GLU A 896 -21.75 29.18 -41.67
N GLY A 897 -20.87 28.94 -42.64
CA GLY A 897 -19.82 29.88 -43.06
C GLY A 897 -18.45 29.58 -42.43
N PHE A 898 -18.39 28.77 -41.37
CA PHE A 898 -17.17 28.10 -40.92
C PHE A 898 -17.19 26.63 -41.34
N PHE A 899 -16.05 26.11 -41.82
CA PHE A 899 -15.85 24.67 -41.93
C PHE A 899 -16.11 24.04 -40.55
N CYS A 900 -17.18 23.25 -40.42
CA CYS A 900 -17.39 22.39 -39.26
C CYS A 900 -16.56 21.11 -39.52
N PRO A 901 -15.35 20.97 -38.94
CA PRO A 901 -14.44 19.93 -39.39
C PRO A 901 -14.94 18.56 -38.93
N ALA A 902 -14.91 17.59 -39.84
CA ALA A 902 -15.51 16.28 -39.64
C ALA A 902 -15.04 15.61 -38.33
N GLY A 903 -15.93 15.55 -37.33
CA GLY A 903 -15.66 14.95 -36.03
C GLY A 903 -16.29 15.65 -34.81
N VAL A 904 -16.67 16.93 -34.91
CA VAL A 904 -17.31 17.64 -33.79
C VAL A 904 -18.67 17.02 -33.45
N ARG A 905 -18.86 16.60 -32.20
CA ARG A 905 -20.11 15.96 -31.74
C ARG A 905 -21.10 17.00 -31.22
N LEU A 906 -22.06 17.37 -32.06
CA LEU A 906 -23.27 18.06 -31.60
C LEU A 906 -24.11 17.13 -30.70
N LEU A 907 -24.58 17.67 -29.59
CA LEU A 907 -25.54 17.07 -28.67
C LEU A 907 -26.81 17.93 -28.61
N PRO A 908 -27.97 17.38 -28.19
CA PRO A 908 -29.16 18.19 -27.96
C PRO A 908 -28.92 19.27 -26.89
N SER A 909 -29.60 20.41 -27.02
CA SER A 909 -29.52 21.54 -26.07
C SER A 909 -29.81 21.09 -24.62
N HIS A 910 -30.88 20.32 -24.43
CA HIS A 910 -31.20 19.56 -23.23
C HIS A 910 -30.54 18.17 -23.28
N CYS A 911 -29.42 17.95 -22.58
CA CYS A 911 -28.80 16.63 -22.51
C CYS A 911 -28.03 16.37 -21.20
N LEU A 912 -27.63 15.12 -21.01
CA LEU A 912 -26.66 14.69 -19.99
C LEU A 912 -25.25 14.75 -20.61
N PHE A 913 -24.59 15.90 -20.43
CA PHE A 913 -23.36 16.26 -21.12
C PHE A 913 -22.12 15.55 -20.51
N PRO A 914 -21.30 14.80 -21.29
CA PRO A 914 -20.29 13.87 -20.75
C PRO A 914 -18.87 14.46 -20.63
N TRP A 915 -18.37 14.62 -19.41
CA TRP A 915 -17.02 15.15 -19.12
C TRP A 915 -16.35 14.44 -17.94
N CYS A 916 -15.08 14.06 -18.07
CA CYS A 916 -14.25 13.48 -17.00
C CYS A 916 -14.83 12.27 -16.23
N GLY A 917 -15.71 11.47 -16.86
CA GLY A 917 -16.40 10.36 -16.20
C GLY A 917 -17.64 10.76 -15.39
N LEU A 918 -18.12 12.00 -15.59
CA LEU A 918 -19.37 12.55 -15.07
C LEU A 918 -20.30 12.89 -16.23
N LEU A 919 -21.60 12.92 -15.94
CA LEU A 919 -22.63 13.48 -16.81
C LEU A 919 -23.23 14.70 -16.10
N VAL A 920 -23.30 15.84 -16.76
CA VAL A 920 -23.90 17.08 -16.22
C VAL A 920 -25.17 17.39 -17.00
N ASP A 921 -26.30 17.53 -16.31
CA ASP A 921 -27.54 18.04 -16.89
C ASP A 921 -27.36 19.49 -17.35
N THR A 922 -27.56 19.77 -18.64
CA THR A 922 -27.32 21.12 -19.20
C THR A 922 -28.28 22.20 -18.68
N HIS A 923 -29.44 21.82 -18.11
CA HIS A 923 -30.41 22.76 -17.55
C HIS A 923 -30.34 22.87 -16.03
N THR A 924 -30.27 21.75 -15.31
CA THR A 924 -30.29 21.78 -13.84
C THR A 924 -28.90 21.88 -13.21
N LEU A 925 -27.83 21.56 -13.97
CA LEU A 925 -26.48 21.34 -13.45
C LEU A 925 -26.39 20.21 -12.39
N ASP A 926 -27.37 19.31 -12.33
CA ASP A 926 -27.25 18.06 -11.55
C ASP A 926 -26.26 17.09 -12.20
N VAL A 927 -25.47 16.42 -11.35
CA VAL A 927 -24.33 15.60 -11.76
C VAL A 927 -24.62 14.12 -11.51
N TYR A 928 -24.30 13.30 -12.50
CA TYR A 928 -24.42 11.84 -12.45
C TYR A 928 -23.06 11.20 -12.80
N SER A 929 -22.87 9.92 -12.48
CA SER A 929 -21.68 9.16 -12.90
C SER A 929 -21.86 8.62 -14.32
N ASP A 930 -20.84 8.78 -15.17
CA ASP A 930 -20.78 8.12 -16.48
C ASP A 930 -20.34 6.65 -16.32
N TYR A 931 -21.15 5.75 -16.88
CA TYR A 931 -20.91 4.30 -16.85
C TYR A 931 -20.64 3.70 -18.24
N SER A 932 -20.64 4.49 -19.31
CA SER A 932 -20.31 4.06 -20.68
C SER A 932 -18.96 3.35 -20.75
N SER A 933 -17.96 3.83 -19.99
CA SER A 933 -16.62 3.21 -19.89
C SER A 933 -16.57 1.83 -19.21
N TYR A 934 -17.73 1.24 -18.88
CA TYR A 934 -17.88 -0.13 -18.40
C TYR A 934 -18.74 -1.01 -19.34
N ALA A 935 -19.38 -0.45 -20.37
CA ALA A 935 -20.16 -1.23 -21.33
C ALA A 935 -19.31 -2.34 -21.97
N GLY A 936 -19.85 -3.57 -22.06
CA GLY A 936 -19.14 -4.74 -22.56
C GLY A 936 -18.05 -5.32 -21.63
N LEU A 937 -17.66 -4.63 -20.56
CA LEU A 937 -16.62 -5.10 -19.62
C LEU A 937 -17.20 -6.05 -18.56
N SER A 938 -16.36 -6.95 -18.03
CA SER A 938 -16.69 -7.69 -16.80
C SER A 938 -16.34 -6.88 -15.56
N LEU A 939 -17.31 -6.72 -14.67
CA LEU A 939 -17.14 -6.01 -13.40
C LEU A 939 -16.09 -6.66 -12.49
N ARG A 940 -15.78 -7.96 -12.67
CA ARG A 940 -14.61 -8.63 -12.08
C ARG A 940 -13.34 -7.78 -12.12
N TYR A 941 -13.01 -7.21 -13.28
CA TYR A 941 -11.76 -6.47 -13.48
C TYR A 941 -11.83 -4.98 -13.07
N SER A 942 -13.00 -4.48 -12.67
CA SER A 942 -13.13 -3.18 -11.98
C SER A 942 -12.64 -3.23 -10.53
N LEU A 943 -12.60 -4.44 -9.94
CA LEU A 943 -12.21 -4.69 -8.57
C LEU A 943 -10.84 -5.37 -8.48
N THR A 944 -10.33 -5.44 -7.25
CA THR A 944 -9.25 -6.35 -6.86
C THR A 944 -9.69 -7.01 -5.55
N PRO A 945 -10.16 -8.28 -5.57
CA PRO A 945 -10.45 -9.00 -4.34
C PRO A 945 -9.17 -9.20 -3.54
N GLY A 946 -9.18 -8.83 -2.25
CA GLY A 946 -8.05 -9.00 -1.35
C GLY A 946 -7.95 -10.46 -0.86
N SER A 947 -6.77 -11.08 -0.98
CA SER A 947 -6.62 -12.52 -0.70
C SER A 947 -6.09 -12.87 0.71
N SER A 948 -6.38 -14.11 1.10
CA SER A 948 -6.04 -14.84 2.33
C SER A 948 -6.65 -14.42 3.66
N HIS A 949 -6.75 -15.43 4.55
CA HIS A 949 -7.12 -15.43 5.98
C HIS A 949 -8.45 -14.78 6.34
N CYS A 950 -8.61 -13.46 6.15
CA CYS A 950 -9.79 -12.70 6.57
C CYS A 950 -10.59 -12.14 5.38
N ALA A 951 -10.85 -12.97 4.35
CA ALA A 951 -11.40 -12.54 3.05
C ALA A 951 -12.70 -11.72 3.17
N GLY A 952 -13.68 -12.16 3.97
CA GLY A 952 -14.92 -11.40 4.21
C GLY A 952 -14.66 -10.01 4.82
N GLN A 953 -13.71 -9.90 5.75
CA GLN A 953 -13.36 -8.63 6.39
C GLN A 953 -12.55 -7.70 5.47
N GLN A 954 -11.83 -8.26 4.48
CA GLN A 954 -11.24 -7.49 3.37
C GLN A 954 -12.33 -7.02 2.39
N MET A 955 -13.31 -7.87 2.06
CA MET A 955 -14.49 -7.53 1.26
C MET A 955 -15.30 -6.38 1.91
N ARG A 956 -15.64 -6.47 3.21
CA ARG A 956 -16.34 -5.41 3.96
C ARG A 956 -15.61 -4.07 3.84
N ARG A 957 -14.30 -4.04 4.14
CA ARG A 957 -13.46 -2.83 3.99
C ARG A 957 -13.44 -2.29 2.56
N LYS A 958 -13.29 -3.17 1.55
CA LYS A 958 -13.25 -2.77 0.14
C LYS A 958 -14.58 -2.19 -0.34
N LEU A 959 -15.71 -2.77 0.07
CA LEU A 959 -17.05 -2.28 -0.26
C LEU A 959 -17.35 -0.94 0.45
N MET A 960 -17.01 -0.78 1.73
CA MET A 960 -17.13 0.51 2.45
C MET A 960 -16.30 1.61 1.77
N SER A 961 -15.06 1.29 1.36
CA SER A 961 -14.19 2.21 0.63
C SER A 961 -14.77 2.62 -0.73
N ILE A 962 -15.43 1.70 -1.46
CA ILE A 962 -16.11 2.04 -2.73
C ILE A 962 -17.38 2.84 -2.49
N LEU A 963 -18.16 2.50 -1.45
CA LEU A 963 -19.37 3.23 -1.07
C LEU A 963 -19.06 4.69 -0.72
N ARG A 964 -17.96 4.94 0.00
CA ARG A 964 -17.44 6.28 0.28
C ARG A 964 -17.10 7.09 -0.98
N LEU A 965 -16.72 6.45 -2.09
CA LEU A 965 -16.46 7.13 -3.36
C LEU A 965 -17.74 7.47 -4.13
N LYS A 966 -18.85 6.77 -3.87
CA LYS A 966 -20.15 6.96 -4.55
C LYS A 966 -21.16 7.81 -3.77
N CYS A 967 -20.96 7.95 -2.47
CA CYS A 967 -21.64 8.92 -1.62
C CYS A 967 -20.77 10.19 -1.51
N HIS A 968 -20.67 10.96 -2.60
CA HIS A 968 -19.92 12.22 -2.65
C HIS A 968 -20.87 13.41 -2.48
N ALA A 969 -20.35 14.62 -2.24
CA ALA A 969 -21.17 15.83 -2.19
C ALA A 969 -21.79 16.18 -3.56
N LEU A 970 -21.09 15.85 -4.67
CA LEU A 970 -21.61 16.00 -6.04
C LEU A 970 -22.89 15.22 -6.31
N PHE A 971 -22.94 13.96 -5.86
CA PHE A 971 -23.99 13.02 -6.24
C PHE A 971 -24.07 11.84 -5.27
N LEU A 972 -25.26 11.26 -5.20
CA LEU A 972 -25.55 10.06 -4.43
C LEU A 972 -25.86 8.88 -5.38
N ASP A 973 -24.84 8.08 -5.72
CA ASP A 973 -25.05 6.88 -6.55
C ASP A 973 -25.05 5.59 -5.71
N LEU A 974 -26.27 5.15 -5.38
CA LEU A 974 -26.53 3.87 -4.74
C LEU A 974 -27.11 2.82 -5.72
N LYS A 975 -27.36 3.18 -6.98
CA LYS A 975 -28.55 2.68 -7.68
C LYS A 975 -28.40 1.26 -8.25
N VAL A 976 -27.26 0.90 -8.85
CA VAL A 976 -27.05 -0.41 -9.52
C VAL A 976 -25.65 -1.00 -9.32
N SER A 977 -24.61 -0.17 -9.26
CA SER A 977 -23.22 -0.63 -9.32
C SER A 977 -22.69 -1.23 -8.01
N LEU A 978 -23.20 -0.83 -6.84
CA LEU A 978 -22.76 -1.37 -5.54
C LEU A 978 -23.22 -2.83 -5.31
N PRO A 979 -24.51 -3.21 -5.49
CA PRO A 979 -24.93 -4.61 -5.38
C PRO A 979 -24.21 -5.53 -6.39
N SER A 980 -23.92 -5.03 -7.59
CA SER A 980 -23.17 -5.75 -8.63
C SER A 980 -21.72 -6.00 -8.21
N GLN A 981 -21.07 -5.03 -7.56
CA GLN A 981 -19.74 -5.21 -6.98
C GLN A 981 -19.73 -6.13 -5.74
N PHE A 982 -20.80 -6.12 -4.94
CA PHE A 982 -21.02 -7.08 -3.87
C PHE A 982 -21.14 -8.52 -4.41
N HIS A 983 -21.86 -8.73 -5.52
CA HIS A 983 -21.97 -10.02 -6.20
C HIS A 983 -20.61 -10.57 -6.64
N VAL A 984 -19.82 -9.76 -7.36
CA VAL A 984 -18.45 -10.10 -7.79
C VAL A 984 -17.54 -10.43 -6.61
N CYS A 985 -17.65 -9.68 -5.50
CA CYS A 985 -16.93 -9.97 -4.27
C CYS A 985 -17.33 -11.32 -3.65
N CYS A 986 -18.64 -11.63 -3.55
CA CYS A 986 -19.14 -12.92 -3.04
C CYS A 986 -18.61 -14.11 -3.87
N GLN A 987 -18.64 -14.02 -5.20
CA GLN A 987 -18.12 -15.07 -6.08
C GLN A 987 -16.60 -15.26 -5.94
N SER A 988 -15.87 -14.19 -5.62
CA SER A 988 -14.40 -14.20 -5.49
C SER A 988 -13.91 -14.67 -4.11
N LEU A 989 -14.78 -15.18 -3.23
CA LEU A 989 -14.38 -15.64 -1.89
C LEU A 989 -13.63 -16.99 -1.94
N PRO A 990 -12.48 -17.11 -1.26
CA PRO A 990 -11.69 -18.35 -1.25
C PRO A 990 -12.34 -19.46 -0.42
N PHE A 991 -11.76 -20.66 -0.52
CA PHE A 991 -12.15 -21.87 0.24
C PHE A 991 -13.60 -22.36 0.02
N GLY A 992 -14.34 -21.78 -0.92
CA GLY A 992 -15.75 -22.08 -1.14
C GLY A 992 -16.65 -21.49 -0.05
N GLN A 993 -16.32 -20.31 0.47
CA GLN A 993 -17.24 -19.55 1.30
C GLN A 993 -18.38 -19.02 0.42
N THR A 994 -19.61 -19.44 0.68
CA THR A 994 -20.81 -19.03 -0.06
C THR A 994 -21.78 -18.31 0.86
N VAL A 995 -22.72 -17.54 0.28
CA VAL A 995 -23.77 -16.84 1.03
C VAL A 995 -24.60 -17.81 1.87
N SER A 996 -25.01 -18.93 1.28
CA SER A 996 -25.74 -20.02 1.95
C SER A 996 -25.02 -20.67 3.13
N ARG A 997 -23.70 -20.49 3.27
CA ARG A 997 -22.91 -20.99 4.42
C ARG A 997 -22.88 -20.02 5.61
N ASN A 998 -23.19 -18.74 5.40
CA ASN A 998 -23.26 -17.72 6.46
C ASN A 998 -24.12 -16.51 6.03
N PRO A 999 -25.44 -16.66 5.85
CA PRO A 999 -26.29 -15.59 5.32
C PRO A 999 -26.36 -14.39 6.28
N ALA A 1000 -26.32 -14.62 7.60
CA ALA A 1000 -26.34 -13.58 8.61
C ALA A 1000 -25.20 -12.57 8.45
N TYR A 1001 -23.97 -13.03 8.19
CA TYR A 1001 -22.82 -12.14 7.95
C TYR A 1001 -23.03 -11.22 6.74
N PHE A 1002 -23.62 -11.72 5.66
CA PHE A 1002 -23.90 -10.93 4.47
C PHE A 1002 -25.07 -9.95 4.68
N LEU A 1003 -26.11 -10.33 5.46
CA LEU A 1003 -27.17 -9.40 5.86
C LEU A 1003 -26.63 -8.25 6.71
N HIS A 1004 -25.84 -8.55 7.76
CA HIS A 1004 -25.21 -7.52 8.59
C HIS A 1004 -24.34 -6.57 7.74
N MET A 1005 -23.58 -7.09 6.77
CA MET A 1005 -22.79 -6.26 5.86
C MET A 1005 -23.65 -5.30 5.01
N ILE A 1006 -24.85 -5.71 4.59
CA ILE A 1006 -25.78 -4.86 3.83
C ILE A 1006 -26.32 -3.74 4.73
N TRP A 1007 -26.71 -4.05 5.98
CA TRP A 1007 -27.22 -3.04 6.91
C TRP A 1007 -26.12 -2.10 7.45
N ASP A 1008 -24.89 -2.58 7.63
CA ASP A 1008 -23.72 -1.72 7.88
C ASP A 1008 -23.56 -0.67 6.77
N MET A 1009 -23.79 -1.06 5.51
CA MET A 1009 -23.65 -0.19 4.35
C MET A 1009 -24.77 0.86 4.27
N SER A 1010 -26.03 0.50 4.57
CA SER A 1010 -27.11 1.51 4.66
C SER A 1010 -26.89 2.49 5.81
N GLU A 1011 -26.41 2.01 6.97
CA GLU A 1011 -26.08 2.86 8.12
C GLU A 1011 -24.92 3.83 7.80
N TYR A 1012 -23.87 3.34 7.14
CA TYR A 1012 -22.74 4.17 6.69
C TYR A 1012 -23.16 5.18 5.60
N THR A 1013 -23.99 4.79 4.63
CA THR A 1013 -24.58 5.72 3.66
C THR A 1013 -25.33 6.85 4.34
N ASN A 1014 -26.22 6.54 5.28
CA ASN A 1014 -26.98 7.55 6.01
C ASN A 1014 -26.07 8.52 6.78
N LYS A 1015 -24.99 8.02 7.40
CA LYS A 1015 -23.95 8.86 8.01
C LYS A 1015 -23.25 9.76 6.98
N LEU A 1016 -22.85 9.24 5.81
CA LEU A 1016 -22.21 10.04 4.76
C LEU A 1016 -23.16 11.12 4.19
N VAL A 1017 -24.42 10.78 3.89
CA VAL A 1017 -25.44 11.74 3.44
C VAL A 1017 -25.63 12.87 4.46
N ARG A 1018 -25.71 12.56 5.75
CA ARG A 1018 -25.81 13.54 6.85
C ARG A 1018 -24.52 14.34 7.08
N LEU A 1019 -23.36 13.85 6.64
CA LEU A 1019 -22.09 14.58 6.69
C LEU A 1019 -21.98 15.60 5.55
N CYS A 1020 -22.44 15.25 4.34
CA CYS A 1020 -22.48 16.16 3.19
C CYS A 1020 -23.54 17.26 3.37
N ASN A 1021 -24.76 16.89 3.77
CA ASN A 1021 -25.92 17.80 3.80
C ASN A 1021 -26.02 18.64 5.09
N LYS A 1022 -24.89 19.07 5.67
CA LYS A 1022 -24.86 19.86 6.92
C LYS A 1022 -25.23 21.33 6.77
N GLY A 1023 -25.28 21.87 5.55
CA GLY A 1023 -25.41 23.31 5.29
C GLY A 1023 -26.74 23.78 4.70
N THR A 1024 -27.65 22.88 4.32
CA THR A 1024 -28.82 23.21 3.47
C THR A 1024 -30.15 23.20 4.21
N SER A 1025 -30.32 24.13 5.16
CA SER A 1025 -31.64 24.60 5.58
C SER A 1025 -32.22 25.58 4.55
N LEU A 1026 -32.49 25.09 3.33
CA LEU A 1026 -33.14 25.87 2.28
C LEU A 1026 -34.60 26.12 2.66
N GLY A 1027 -35.03 27.39 2.62
CA GLY A 1027 -36.26 27.89 3.26
C GLY A 1027 -37.61 27.47 2.65
N CYS A 1028 -37.67 26.39 1.86
CA CYS A 1028 -38.92 25.90 1.28
C CYS A 1028 -39.65 24.98 2.27
N LYS A 1029 -40.65 25.54 3.00
CA LYS A 1029 -41.41 24.85 4.07
C LYS A 1029 -42.02 23.50 3.66
N VAL A 1030 -42.30 23.27 2.37
CA VAL A 1030 -42.93 22.06 1.84
C VAL A 1030 -41.94 20.90 1.61
N LEU A 1031 -40.62 21.17 1.63
CA LEU A 1031 -39.56 20.18 1.37
C LEU A 1031 -38.56 20.00 2.55
N SER A 1032 -38.71 20.78 3.63
CA SER A 1032 -37.79 20.77 4.77
C SER A 1032 -37.86 19.47 5.61
N GLY A 1033 -37.06 18.48 5.24
CA GLY A 1033 -36.86 17.27 6.05
C GLY A 1033 -35.53 16.60 5.78
N SER A 1034 -34.74 16.32 6.83
CA SER A 1034 -33.53 15.52 6.69
C SER A 1034 -33.86 14.10 6.21
N VAL A 1035 -33.01 13.51 5.36
CA VAL A 1035 -33.25 12.17 4.79
C VAL A 1035 -33.42 11.13 5.91
N GLN A 1036 -34.62 10.54 5.97
CA GLN A 1036 -34.94 9.49 6.94
C GLN A 1036 -34.09 8.24 6.69
N TYR A 1037 -33.69 7.56 7.77
CA TYR A 1037 -32.83 6.39 7.66
C TYR A 1037 -33.54 5.23 6.92
N GLU A 1038 -34.83 5.07 7.17
CA GLU A 1038 -35.75 4.15 6.53
C GLU A 1038 -35.76 4.30 5.00
N ALA A 1039 -35.66 5.52 4.49
CA ALA A 1039 -35.62 5.79 3.05
C ALA A 1039 -34.30 5.29 2.43
N VAL A 1040 -33.18 5.42 3.15
CA VAL A 1040 -31.88 4.86 2.74
C VAL A 1040 -31.93 3.33 2.77
N GLU A 1041 -32.47 2.72 3.83
CA GLU A 1041 -32.66 1.25 3.86
C GLU A 1041 -33.56 0.75 2.72
N LEU A 1042 -34.62 1.47 2.36
CA LEU A 1042 -35.52 1.07 1.27
C LEU A 1042 -34.82 1.14 -0.10
N ILE A 1043 -33.98 2.16 -0.35
CA ILE A 1043 -33.14 2.22 -1.57
C ILE A 1043 -32.18 1.02 -1.62
N TYR A 1044 -31.58 0.64 -0.49
CA TYR A 1044 -30.76 -0.57 -0.39
C TYR A 1044 -31.56 -1.85 -0.67
N CYS A 1045 -32.77 -1.99 -0.12
CA CYS A 1045 -33.63 -3.12 -0.39
C CYS A 1045 -33.95 -3.22 -1.90
N LEU A 1046 -34.33 -2.12 -2.54
CA LEU A 1046 -34.69 -2.09 -3.96
C LEU A 1046 -33.48 -2.42 -4.87
N SER A 1047 -32.32 -1.79 -4.65
CA SER A 1047 -31.12 -2.00 -5.46
C SER A 1047 -30.52 -3.41 -5.31
N PHE A 1048 -30.49 -3.96 -4.08
CA PHE A 1048 -30.02 -5.34 -3.87
C PHE A 1048 -31.02 -6.37 -4.42
N LEU A 1049 -32.33 -6.15 -4.32
CA LEU A 1049 -33.31 -7.04 -4.94
C LEU A 1049 -33.23 -7.04 -6.48
N LEU A 1050 -32.97 -5.87 -7.11
CA LEU A 1050 -32.81 -5.74 -8.57
C LEU A 1050 -31.66 -6.59 -9.13
N VAL A 1051 -30.54 -6.70 -8.40
CA VAL A 1051 -29.35 -7.44 -8.86
C VAL A 1051 -29.35 -8.89 -8.36
N LEU A 1052 -29.64 -9.14 -7.08
CA LEU A 1052 -29.55 -10.49 -6.52
C LEU A 1052 -30.65 -11.44 -7.01
N SER A 1053 -31.80 -10.91 -7.46
CA SER A 1053 -32.88 -11.71 -8.07
C SER A 1053 -32.43 -12.43 -9.34
N ARG A 1054 -31.59 -11.79 -10.18
CA ARG A 1054 -30.98 -12.37 -11.39
C ARG A 1054 -30.10 -13.59 -11.08
N HIS A 1055 -29.66 -13.73 -9.83
CA HIS A 1055 -28.79 -14.81 -9.35
C HIS A 1055 -29.48 -15.64 -8.25
N ARG A 1056 -30.81 -15.81 -8.32
CA ARG A 1056 -31.68 -16.49 -7.34
C ARG A 1056 -31.10 -17.78 -6.71
N PRO A 1057 -30.43 -18.71 -7.44
CA PRO A 1057 -29.86 -19.93 -6.84
C PRO A 1057 -28.75 -19.66 -5.80
N VAL A 1058 -28.03 -18.54 -5.92
CA VAL A 1058 -26.90 -18.18 -5.04
C VAL A 1058 -27.35 -17.36 -3.82
N TYR A 1059 -28.47 -16.64 -3.94
CA TYR A 1059 -28.92 -15.63 -2.95
C TYR A 1059 -30.29 -15.89 -2.33
N LYS A 1060 -30.89 -17.09 -2.53
CA LYS A 1060 -32.19 -17.50 -1.97
C LYS A 1060 -32.38 -17.07 -0.50
N ASP A 1061 -31.34 -17.26 0.31
CA ASP A 1061 -31.34 -17.01 1.76
C ASP A 1061 -31.28 -15.51 2.14
N LEU A 1062 -30.86 -14.61 1.23
CA LEU A 1062 -30.92 -13.15 1.43
C LEU A 1062 -32.20 -12.54 0.86
N LEU A 1063 -32.72 -13.10 -0.24
CA LEU A 1063 -33.87 -12.56 -0.96
C LEU A 1063 -35.14 -12.54 -0.11
N SER A 1064 -35.35 -13.52 0.77
CA SER A 1064 -36.51 -13.53 1.69
C SER A 1064 -36.41 -12.41 2.75
N PRO A 1065 -35.35 -12.31 3.58
CA PRO A 1065 -35.16 -11.19 4.51
C PRO A 1065 -35.25 -9.80 3.88
N LEU A 1066 -34.66 -9.61 2.69
CA LEU A 1066 -34.72 -8.33 1.97
C LEU A 1066 -36.15 -7.95 1.54
N ASN A 1067 -36.95 -8.91 1.06
CA ASN A 1067 -38.36 -8.65 0.72
C ASN A 1067 -39.21 -8.36 1.96
N THR A 1068 -38.98 -9.05 3.07
CA THR A 1068 -39.68 -8.78 4.35
C THR A 1068 -39.34 -7.39 4.88
N ARG A 1069 -38.06 -6.99 4.87
CA ARG A 1069 -37.64 -5.63 5.29
C ARG A 1069 -38.18 -4.56 4.34
N LYS A 1070 -38.16 -4.79 3.01
CA LYS A 1070 -38.80 -3.91 2.02
C LYS A 1070 -40.26 -3.62 2.39
N ARG A 1071 -41.09 -4.66 2.54
CA ARG A 1071 -42.54 -4.53 2.85
C ARG A 1071 -42.79 -3.78 4.15
N HIS A 1072 -41.96 -3.99 5.18
CA HIS A 1072 -42.04 -3.25 6.44
C HIS A 1072 -41.68 -1.75 6.26
N LEU A 1073 -40.63 -1.44 5.52
CA LEU A 1073 -40.20 -0.06 5.26
C LEU A 1073 -41.20 0.72 4.37
N GLU A 1074 -41.80 0.06 3.37
CA GLU A 1074 -42.84 0.67 2.54
C GLU A 1074 -44.09 1.02 3.36
N ARG A 1075 -44.45 0.22 4.37
CA ARG A 1075 -45.51 0.57 5.33
C ARG A 1075 -45.10 1.73 6.25
N LYS A 1076 -43.85 1.77 6.72
CA LYS A 1076 -43.37 2.79 7.68
C LYS A 1076 -43.15 4.18 7.06
N LEU A 1077 -42.84 4.28 5.77
CA LEU A 1077 -42.49 5.54 5.12
C LEU A 1077 -43.67 6.40 4.65
N GLY A 1078 -44.85 5.79 4.43
CA GLY A 1078 -46.02 6.49 3.88
C GLY A 1078 -45.93 6.78 2.38
N ILE A 1079 -47.09 6.91 1.73
CA ILE A 1079 -47.23 6.85 0.26
C ILE A 1079 -46.33 7.86 -0.46
N LEU A 1080 -46.35 9.14 -0.07
CA LEU A 1080 -45.57 10.19 -0.73
C LEU A 1080 -44.04 9.99 -0.64
N ARG A 1081 -43.54 9.48 0.49
CA ARG A 1081 -42.09 9.23 0.66
C ARG A 1081 -41.67 7.95 -0.06
N VAL A 1082 -42.53 6.92 -0.07
CA VAL A 1082 -42.33 5.71 -0.89
C VAL A 1082 -42.35 6.06 -2.38
N ALA A 1083 -43.23 6.94 -2.83
CA ALA A 1083 -43.26 7.43 -4.20
C ALA A 1083 -41.96 8.15 -4.58
N ARG A 1084 -41.47 9.09 -3.76
CA ARG A 1084 -40.17 9.76 -3.98
C ARG A 1084 -38.98 8.80 -3.93
N VAL A 1085 -38.98 7.81 -3.04
CA VAL A 1085 -37.92 6.77 -2.98
C VAL A 1085 -37.95 5.87 -4.22
N ARG A 1086 -39.15 5.49 -4.69
CA ARG A 1086 -39.33 4.74 -5.95
C ARG A 1086 -38.87 5.58 -7.14
N GLN A 1087 -39.29 6.85 -7.25
CA GLN A 1087 -38.84 7.80 -8.28
C GLN A 1087 -37.31 7.95 -8.29
N ALA A 1088 -36.68 8.11 -7.12
CA ALA A 1088 -35.22 8.16 -6.99
C ALA A 1088 -34.53 6.87 -7.46
N ALA A 1089 -35.22 5.72 -7.38
CA ALA A 1089 -34.79 4.42 -7.89
C ALA A 1089 -35.28 4.09 -9.32
N LEU A 1090 -35.99 5.00 -10.00
CA LEU A 1090 -36.70 4.75 -11.27
C LEU A 1090 -36.29 5.56 -12.52
N PRO A 1091 -35.12 6.21 -12.64
CA PRO A 1091 -34.50 6.31 -13.96
C PRO A 1091 -34.26 4.89 -14.50
N LYS A 1092 -34.58 4.65 -15.79
CA LYS A 1092 -34.30 3.36 -16.44
C LYS A 1092 -32.84 2.96 -16.19
N THR A 1093 -32.58 1.67 -15.93
CA THR A 1093 -31.21 1.14 -15.90
C THR A 1093 -30.53 1.50 -17.23
N PRO A 1094 -29.46 2.31 -17.26
CA PRO A 1094 -28.85 2.76 -18.51
C PRO A 1094 -28.46 1.56 -19.38
N GLU A 1095 -28.55 1.68 -20.71
CA GLU A 1095 -28.24 0.56 -21.60
C GLU A 1095 -26.79 0.06 -21.41
N ASP A 1096 -25.86 0.95 -21.08
CA ASP A 1096 -24.48 0.65 -20.63
C ASP A 1096 -24.43 -0.39 -19.50
N PHE A 1097 -25.38 -0.34 -18.55
CA PHE A 1097 -25.50 -1.30 -17.44
C PHE A 1097 -26.13 -2.63 -17.87
N LYS A 1098 -26.92 -2.67 -18.93
CA LYS A 1098 -27.36 -3.95 -19.53
C LYS A 1098 -26.22 -4.59 -20.33
N ALA A 1099 -25.35 -3.78 -20.93
CA ALA A 1099 -24.15 -4.21 -21.64
C ALA A 1099 -23.00 -4.66 -20.71
N MET A 1100 -23.01 -4.31 -19.42
CA MET A 1100 -22.03 -4.81 -18.44
C MET A 1100 -22.20 -6.32 -18.21
N ARG A 1101 -21.07 -7.04 -18.18
CA ARG A 1101 -21.02 -8.45 -17.77
C ARG A 1101 -20.65 -8.53 -16.29
N ALA A 1102 -21.29 -9.44 -15.55
CA ALA A 1102 -20.90 -9.73 -14.16
C ALA A 1102 -19.53 -10.43 -14.14
#